data_AF-A0A166AIX3-F1
#
_entry.id   AF-A0A166AIX3-F1
#
_cell.length_a   1.000
_cell.length_b   1.000
_cell.length_c   1.000
_cell.angle_alpha   90.00
_cell.angle_beta   90.00
_cell.angle_gamma   90.00
#
_symmetry.space_group_name_H-M   'P 1'
#
loop_
_entity.id
_entity.type
_entity.pdbx_description
1 polymer ?
#
loop_
_entity_poly.entity_id
_entity_poly.type
_entity_poly.pdbx_seq_one_letter_code
_entity_poly.pdbx_strand_id
1 'polypeptide(L)'
;MDDYQILKFASLFHDIGKFYQRADNLGKGGHMYDDKYKDADFGKTGAHSKWSADFLNSNFDDLVENLALYHHNPSASDFKELCQMLQKADHHSSKERIESVDKSDVLLTPLTSIFSRISLNDKICDEKYVPLIELNFSNSLNPRDRNVKEGWNLVPEYKNLWNKFKKEFETLNSEDFESVLAVLRKYTSTIPAAVYTSESDISLYDHLKTTTAIANCRYLFSKEEKLHQKNNQKVYKIINGDISGIQNFIYRVNSPEDAPSGMSKRLRGRSLYLTLLCEAIANKIVLDLNLDSTNILFCGGGRFTIIAPNTKKTDEIIREIDFKINEFFIKKFNAELYLALVSTPVCGDDLGNFSKVLSKLTALLNENKKHKFHNHLANIFKIEDEVNYEVCAVCGNEAPRDDFCSECHSHEDLGKSVANAKYLIKYVSNEEIPESDFYIDFLNIGYLFKRNKTDVIKLVDKYYDIDFTISKLNDTNFLDIKDDISNKNVSFDFKVFANNVPNIKGKPLYFNHLAQLSKGANKLGVLKMDVDNLGRIFSQGFNHLGEGGASISRISSLSFYMDLFFSGRINQILSGFKFYTDTHGHDELFRKIEIKFDDESVETLYRPIGLLPDEFEKLGSSTIHINYSGGDDLLVVGPYDDIIQFAQEFRDNFKTWAANNESINISGGITIVSPKFPIGKAAIMADDELEKSKDCGRDKLTVFGEILSWKSKDNYKGFDELFEFGNYLEDLYNKKFISKGFIYSLLKIWNSKSKVKQLSIYDEKSWNNNIFEKKSTKAFVPLLMYKLRLINDKDIRDDLAKKGIKYMPWIKLPVSWSSLRLR
;
A
#
# COMPACT_ATOMS: atom_id res chain seq x y z
N MET A 1 32.98 -13.63 8.19
CA MET A 1 32.25 -13.20 6.97
C MET A 1 33.16 -13.33 5.76
N ASP A 2 32.63 -13.57 4.55
CA ASP A 2 33.41 -13.48 3.30
C ASP A 2 33.47 -12.02 2.78
N ASP A 3 34.28 -11.76 1.75
CA ASP A 3 34.43 -10.41 1.15
C ASP A 3 33.09 -9.80 0.70
N TYR A 4 32.15 -10.63 0.25
CA TYR A 4 30.84 -10.17 -0.22
C TYR A 4 29.97 -9.71 0.94
N GLN A 5 29.90 -10.52 2.01
CA GLN A 5 29.17 -10.18 3.24
C GLN A 5 29.78 -8.93 3.91
N ILE A 6 31.11 -8.83 3.95
CA ILE A 6 31.81 -7.65 4.50
C ILE A 6 31.43 -6.39 3.72
N LEU A 7 31.53 -6.42 2.38
CA LEU A 7 31.13 -5.29 1.55
C LEU A 7 29.66 -4.94 1.73
N LYS A 8 28.78 -5.95 1.81
CA LYS A 8 27.34 -5.77 1.97
C LYS A 8 27.00 -5.06 3.29
N PHE A 9 27.51 -5.54 4.42
CA PHE A 9 27.29 -4.89 5.72
C PHE A 9 27.97 -3.52 5.79
N ALA A 10 29.18 -3.36 5.27
CA ALA A 10 29.83 -2.05 5.21
C ALA A 10 29.03 -1.04 4.38
N SER A 11 28.46 -1.49 3.25
CA SER A 11 27.58 -0.65 2.41
C SER A 11 26.29 -0.27 3.13
N LEU A 12 25.72 -1.18 3.93
CA LEU A 12 24.49 -0.92 4.67
C LEU A 12 24.69 0.07 5.84
N PHE A 13 25.90 0.12 6.41
CA PHE A 13 26.21 0.95 7.58
C PHE A 13 27.15 2.14 7.33
N HIS A 14 27.69 2.33 6.12
CA HIS A 14 28.68 3.39 5.83
C HIS A 14 28.25 4.77 6.34
N ASP A 15 26.96 5.07 6.24
CA ASP A 15 26.34 6.36 6.57
C ASP A 15 25.56 6.37 7.90
N ILE A 16 25.56 5.27 8.68
CA ILE A 16 24.85 5.20 9.97
C ILE A 16 25.35 6.26 10.97
N GLY A 17 26.62 6.65 10.83
CA GLY A 17 27.24 7.73 11.59
C GLY A 17 26.53 9.07 11.44
N LYS A 18 25.76 9.31 10.36
CA LYS A 18 24.91 10.51 10.25
C LYS A 18 23.81 10.53 11.31
N PHE A 19 23.24 9.38 11.64
CA PHE A 19 22.24 9.25 12.70
C PHE A 19 22.90 9.49 14.06
N TYR A 20 23.99 8.77 14.33
CA TYR A 20 24.70 8.87 15.59
C TYR A 20 25.25 10.29 15.84
N GLN A 21 25.90 10.89 14.84
CA GLN A 21 26.44 12.25 14.92
C GLN A 21 25.36 13.30 15.27
N ARG A 22 24.16 13.17 14.70
CA ARG A 22 23.04 14.10 14.98
C ARG A 22 22.48 13.89 16.39
N ALA A 23 22.43 12.65 16.87
CA ALA A 23 22.06 12.33 18.25
C ALA A 23 23.09 12.86 19.27
N ASP A 24 24.36 12.87 18.90
CA ASP A 24 25.50 13.39 19.69
C ASP A 24 25.69 14.92 19.54
N ASN A 25 24.68 15.63 19.02
CA ASN A 25 24.74 17.09 18.82
C ASN A 25 26.01 17.53 18.04
N LEU A 26 26.36 16.78 17.00
CA LEU A 26 27.55 17.00 16.17
C LEU A 26 28.88 16.99 16.96
N GLY A 27 28.96 16.18 18.02
CA GLY A 27 30.12 16.09 18.91
C GLY A 27 30.18 17.17 20.00
N LYS A 28 29.19 18.06 20.07
CA LYS A 28 29.07 19.07 21.15
C LYS A 28 28.40 18.51 22.41
N GLY A 29 27.90 17.27 22.37
CA GLY A 29 27.25 16.58 23.48
C GLY A 29 28.21 15.97 24.52
N GLY A 30 29.52 16.03 24.27
CA GLY A 30 30.56 15.25 24.96
C GLY A 30 31.14 14.17 24.04
N HIS A 31 32.43 13.82 24.16
CA HIS A 31 33.04 12.79 23.30
C HIS A 31 32.37 11.43 23.52
N MET A 32 31.60 10.95 22.54
CA MET A 32 30.92 9.64 22.58
C MET A 32 31.52 8.57 21.64
N TYR A 33 32.50 8.92 20.80
CA TYR A 33 33.19 7.99 19.90
C TYR A 33 34.65 7.79 20.32
N ASP A 34 35.23 6.64 20.01
CA ASP A 34 36.60 6.27 20.39
C ASP A 34 37.65 7.25 19.83
N ASP A 35 38.60 7.68 20.67
CA ASP A 35 39.70 8.58 20.32
C ASP A 35 40.70 7.96 19.33
N LYS A 36 40.59 6.65 19.02
CA LYS A 36 41.44 5.96 18.03
C LYS A 36 41.26 6.49 16.60
N TYR A 37 40.13 7.11 16.26
CA TYR A 37 39.84 7.62 14.91
C TYR A 37 40.31 9.06 14.71
N LYS A 38 41.25 9.30 13.79
CA LYS A 38 41.86 10.63 13.57
C LYS A 38 41.34 11.30 12.31
N ASP A 39 41.38 12.64 12.27
CA ASP A 39 40.93 13.44 11.12
C ASP A 39 41.66 13.12 9.78
N ALA A 40 42.84 12.49 9.86
CA ALA A 40 43.61 12.05 8.70
C ALA A 40 43.03 10.80 7.99
N ASP A 41 42.14 10.06 8.65
CA ASP A 41 41.73 8.72 8.21
C ASP A 41 40.59 8.78 7.17
N PHE A 42 39.60 9.66 7.32
CA PHE A 42 38.33 9.63 6.57
C PHE A 42 38.15 10.75 5.50
N GLY A 43 39.13 11.66 5.34
CA GLY A 43 39.11 12.72 4.32
C GLY A 43 38.14 13.89 4.62
N LYS A 44 38.23 14.98 3.82
CA LYS A 44 37.55 16.28 4.10
C LYS A 44 36.01 16.21 4.18
N THR A 45 35.38 15.20 3.58
CA THR A 45 33.90 15.04 3.52
C THR A 45 33.37 13.93 4.42
N GLY A 46 34.23 13.12 5.04
CA GLY A 46 33.87 11.89 5.77
C GLY A 46 33.75 12.03 7.28
N ALA A 47 33.48 13.23 7.80
CA ALA A 47 33.46 13.45 9.25
C ALA A 47 32.51 12.49 10.00
N HIS A 48 31.40 12.07 9.38
CA HIS A 48 30.45 11.12 9.98
C HIS A 48 31.00 9.68 10.06
N SER A 49 31.99 9.32 9.24
CA SER A 49 32.47 7.94 9.10
C SER A 49 33.12 7.39 10.38
N LYS A 50 33.66 8.26 11.24
CA LYS A 50 34.15 7.85 12.58
C LYS A 50 33.03 7.41 13.52
N TRP A 51 31.85 8.04 13.45
CA TRP A 51 30.68 7.59 14.21
C TRP A 51 30.14 6.27 13.63
N SER A 52 30.19 6.09 12.31
CA SER A 52 29.85 4.79 11.70
C SER A 52 30.81 3.69 12.18
N ALA A 53 32.12 3.96 12.14
CA ALA A 53 33.16 3.04 12.59
C ALA A 53 33.02 2.70 14.08
N ASP A 54 32.79 3.70 14.94
CA ASP A 54 32.57 3.49 16.38
C ASP A 54 31.38 2.57 16.68
N PHE A 55 30.27 2.77 15.98
CA PHE A 55 29.12 1.87 16.07
C PHE A 55 29.47 0.45 15.59
N LEU A 56 30.20 0.32 14.47
CA LEU A 56 30.56 -0.98 13.89
C LEU A 56 31.58 -1.75 14.73
N ASN A 57 32.58 -1.09 15.30
CA ASN A 57 33.60 -1.67 16.19
C ASN A 57 32.98 -2.48 17.34
N SER A 58 31.80 -2.06 17.81
CA SER A 58 31.10 -2.73 18.92
C SER A 58 30.25 -3.91 18.48
N ASN A 59 30.00 -4.09 17.17
CA ASN A 59 28.94 -4.95 16.65
C ASN A 59 29.34 -5.89 15.49
N PHE A 60 30.46 -5.61 14.83
CA PHE A 60 30.97 -6.32 13.64
C PHE A 60 32.49 -6.50 13.71
N ASP A 61 33.03 -7.32 12.81
CA ASP A 61 34.47 -7.52 12.61
C ASP A 61 35.18 -6.23 12.15
N ASP A 62 36.47 -6.10 12.47
CA ASP A 62 37.35 -4.97 12.15
C ASP A 62 37.33 -4.62 10.64
N LEU A 63 37.03 -5.61 9.80
CA LEU A 63 36.94 -5.48 8.35
C LEU A 63 35.76 -4.61 7.90
N VAL A 64 34.60 -4.75 8.55
CA VAL A 64 33.39 -3.95 8.23
C VAL A 64 33.61 -2.51 8.68
N GLU A 65 34.19 -2.34 9.88
CA GLU A 65 34.64 -1.04 10.40
C GLU A 65 35.58 -0.34 9.41
N ASN A 66 36.61 -1.03 8.93
CA ASN A 66 37.61 -0.48 8.00
C ASN A 66 36.97 0.08 6.73
N LEU A 67 36.11 -0.70 6.06
CA LEU A 67 35.46 -0.25 4.84
C LEU A 67 34.56 0.97 5.08
N ALA A 68 33.78 0.96 6.16
CA ALA A 68 32.90 2.07 6.51
C ALA A 68 33.67 3.34 6.92
N LEU A 69 34.82 3.21 7.59
CA LEU A 69 35.68 4.33 7.97
C LEU A 69 36.29 5.01 6.73
N TYR A 70 36.81 4.20 5.81
CA TYR A 70 37.63 4.68 4.69
C TYR A 70 36.86 4.90 3.38
N HIS A 71 35.54 4.75 3.33
CA HIS A 71 34.79 4.83 2.07
C HIS A 71 34.92 6.19 1.33
N HIS A 72 35.25 7.28 2.03
CA HIS A 72 35.59 8.57 1.39
C HIS A 72 37.08 8.70 1.00
N ASN A 73 37.95 7.84 1.54
CA ASN A 73 39.37 7.76 1.21
C ASN A 73 39.85 6.30 1.01
N PRO A 74 39.42 5.61 -0.07
CA PRO A 74 39.72 4.18 -0.25
C PRO A 74 41.20 3.82 -0.29
N SER A 75 42.08 4.78 -0.57
CA SER A 75 43.53 4.58 -0.59
C SER A 75 44.10 4.23 0.79
N ALA A 76 43.41 4.62 1.87
CA ALA A 76 43.80 4.37 3.25
C ALA A 76 43.23 3.06 3.82
N SER A 77 42.28 2.43 3.11
CA SER A 77 41.75 1.11 3.50
C SER A 77 42.74 -0.01 3.22
N ASP A 78 42.74 -1.02 4.08
CA ASP A 78 43.47 -2.27 3.87
C ASP A 78 42.88 -3.07 2.68
N PHE A 79 41.62 -2.81 2.33
CA PHE A 79 40.86 -3.47 1.26
C PHE A 79 40.48 -2.49 0.17
N LYS A 80 41.50 -1.92 -0.49
CA LYS A 80 41.34 -0.83 -1.47
C LYS A 80 40.30 -1.11 -2.55
N GLU A 81 40.25 -2.33 -3.09
CA GLU A 81 39.30 -2.69 -4.15
C GLU A 81 37.85 -2.69 -3.65
N LEU A 82 37.57 -3.35 -2.53
CA LEU A 82 36.22 -3.37 -1.91
C LEU A 82 35.79 -1.97 -1.48
N CYS A 83 36.70 -1.20 -0.89
CA CYS A 83 36.44 0.17 -0.47
C CYS A 83 36.15 1.09 -1.67
N GLN A 84 36.83 0.90 -2.81
CA GLN A 84 36.53 1.59 -4.06
C GLN A 84 35.16 1.19 -4.63
N MET A 85 34.75 -0.08 -4.50
CA MET A 85 33.40 -0.51 -4.90
C MET A 85 32.33 0.20 -4.06
N LEU A 86 32.51 0.25 -2.74
CA LEU A 86 31.63 0.96 -1.81
C LEU A 86 31.56 2.46 -2.14
N GLN A 87 32.71 3.13 -2.27
CA GLN A 87 32.75 4.55 -2.65
C GLN A 87 31.97 4.83 -3.93
N LYS A 88 32.17 3.99 -4.97
CA LYS A 88 31.46 4.13 -6.23
C LYS A 88 29.97 3.86 -6.10
N ALA A 89 29.57 2.93 -5.24
CA ALA A 89 28.17 2.66 -4.95
C ALA A 89 27.48 3.86 -4.28
N ASP A 90 28.08 4.44 -3.24
CA ASP A 90 27.57 5.65 -2.57
C ASP A 90 27.48 6.82 -3.56
N HIS A 91 28.52 7.04 -4.37
CA HIS A 91 28.50 8.10 -5.38
C HIS A 91 27.38 7.90 -6.42
N HIS A 92 27.17 6.67 -6.89
CA HIS A 92 26.10 6.37 -7.86
C HIS A 92 24.72 6.48 -7.25
N SER A 93 24.55 6.06 -5.99
CA SER A 93 23.32 6.24 -5.23
C SER A 93 23.00 7.73 -5.05
N SER A 94 24.01 8.52 -4.63
CA SER A 94 23.89 9.95 -4.34
C SER A 94 23.67 10.87 -5.55
N LYS A 95 23.80 10.38 -6.80
CA LYS A 95 23.60 11.21 -8.00
C LYS A 95 22.18 11.78 -8.15
N GLU A 96 21.24 11.25 -7.39
CA GLU A 96 19.86 11.71 -7.32
C GLU A 96 19.63 12.96 -6.46
N ARG A 97 20.64 13.38 -5.69
CA ARG A 97 20.54 14.53 -4.79
C ARG A 97 20.39 15.81 -5.59
N ILE A 98 19.43 16.64 -5.20
CA ILE A 98 19.22 17.98 -5.74
C ILE A 98 19.98 18.96 -4.85
N GLU A 99 20.82 19.81 -5.42
CA GLU A 99 21.56 20.82 -4.66
C GLU A 99 20.61 21.90 -4.12
N SER A 100 20.74 22.23 -2.84
CA SER A 100 19.95 23.30 -2.22
C SER A 100 20.57 24.67 -2.52
N VAL A 101 19.73 25.69 -2.74
CA VAL A 101 20.18 27.08 -3.00
C VAL A 101 20.95 27.64 -1.79
N ASP A 102 20.42 27.39 -0.60
CA ASP A 102 21.02 27.82 0.67
C ASP A 102 21.53 26.62 1.48
N LYS A 103 22.54 26.87 2.31
CA LYS A 103 23.02 25.90 3.28
C LYS A 103 22.02 25.75 4.41
N SER A 104 21.59 24.51 4.65
CA SER A 104 20.63 24.20 5.71
C SER A 104 21.32 23.61 6.95
N ASP A 105 20.79 23.92 8.13
CA ASP A 105 21.26 23.31 9.37
C ASP A 105 20.69 21.89 9.50
N VAL A 106 21.59 20.92 9.61
CA VAL A 106 21.29 19.48 9.72
C VAL A 106 20.41 19.16 10.94
N LEU A 107 20.55 19.92 12.02
CA LEU A 107 19.81 19.70 13.27
C LEU A 107 18.42 20.36 13.26
N LEU A 108 18.16 21.25 12.30
CA LEU A 108 16.89 21.99 12.20
C LEU A 108 16.04 21.56 10.99
N THR A 109 16.57 20.70 10.12
CA THR A 109 15.93 20.34 8.85
C THR A 109 15.44 18.89 8.87
N PRO A 110 14.11 18.67 8.90
CA PRO A 110 13.53 17.33 8.81
C PRO A 110 13.48 16.80 7.36
N LEU A 111 13.11 15.52 7.23
CA LEU A 111 12.85 14.89 5.93
C LEU A 111 11.61 15.52 5.28
N THR A 112 11.72 16.03 4.06
CA THR A 112 10.57 16.49 3.28
C THR A 112 9.72 15.28 2.87
N SER A 113 8.40 15.40 2.96
CA SER A 113 7.49 14.38 2.44
C SER A 113 7.64 14.26 0.92
N ILE A 114 7.81 13.03 0.43
CA ILE A 114 7.89 12.75 -1.00
C ILE A 114 6.65 13.21 -1.77
N PHE A 115 5.48 13.21 -1.10
CA PHE A 115 4.24 13.69 -1.70
C PHE A 115 4.27 15.20 -1.96
N SER A 116 5.00 15.99 -1.17
CA SER A 116 5.19 17.42 -1.44
C SER A 116 6.01 17.67 -2.70
N ARG A 117 6.87 16.72 -3.08
CA ARG A 117 7.78 16.78 -4.24
C ARG A 117 7.14 16.30 -5.54
N ILE A 118 5.82 16.07 -5.56
CA ILE A 118 5.09 15.63 -6.74
C ILE A 118 4.32 16.81 -7.32
N SER A 119 4.47 17.05 -8.63
CA SER A 119 3.67 18.03 -9.36
C SER A 119 3.21 17.45 -10.69
N LEU A 120 1.92 17.54 -10.96
CA LEU A 120 1.33 17.26 -12.25
C LEU A 120 0.61 18.53 -12.74
N ASN A 121 0.81 18.87 -14.02
CA ASN A 121 0.23 20.06 -14.66
C ASN A 121 0.57 21.36 -13.91
N ASP A 122 1.82 21.48 -13.44
CA ASP A 122 2.37 22.67 -12.76
C ASP A 122 1.65 23.08 -11.46
N LYS A 123 0.93 22.13 -10.83
CA LYS A 123 0.32 22.32 -9.51
C LYS A 123 1.36 22.11 -8.41
N ILE A 124 1.90 23.21 -7.90
CA ILE A 124 2.87 23.20 -6.80
C ILE A 124 2.14 22.97 -5.46
N CYS A 125 2.70 22.10 -4.63
CA CYS A 125 2.26 21.83 -3.27
C CYS A 125 3.19 22.54 -2.28
N ASP A 126 2.65 23.10 -1.20
CA ASP A 126 3.48 23.59 -0.10
C ASP A 126 4.30 22.44 0.49
N GLU A 127 5.55 22.72 0.86
CA GLU A 127 6.42 21.72 1.46
C GLU A 127 5.92 21.28 2.83
N LYS A 128 5.59 19.99 2.95
CA LYS A 128 5.35 19.31 4.22
C LYS A 128 6.47 18.35 4.55
N TYR A 129 6.64 18.08 5.85
CA TYR A 129 7.76 17.31 6.39
C TYR A 129 7.27 16.08 7.14
N VAL A 130 8.05 15.01 7.07
CA VAL A 130 7.83 13.77 7.81
C VAL A 130 8.33 13.97 9.25
N PRO A 131 7.49 13.69 10.26
CA PRO A 131 7.92 13.75 11.65
C PRO A 131 9.08 12.77 11.95
N LEU A 132 10.09 13.23 12.68
CA LEU A 132 11.23 12.41 13.10
C LEU A 132 10.84 11.47 14.23
N ILE A 133 10.30 10.31 13.88
CA ILE A 133 9.88 9.25 14.79
C ILE A 133 10.21 7.87 14.19
N GLU A 134 10.18 6.82 15.00
CA GLU A 134 10.28 5.45 14.49
C GLU A 134 9.07 5.12 13.60
N LEU A 135 9.31 4.34 12.56
CA LEU A 135 8.25 3.85 11.69
C LEU A 135 7.24 3.08 12.55
N ASN A 136 6.00 3.50 12.44
CA ASN A 136 4.87 2.86 13.08
C ASN A 136 3.65 3.04 12.17
N PHE A 137 2.62 2.24 12.37
CA PHE A 137 1.48 2.28 11.46
C PHE A 137 0.43 3.34 11.82
N SER A 138 0.79 4.38 12.61
CA SER A 138 -0.12 5.40 13.16
C SER A 138 -0.16 6.77 12.48
N ASN A 139 -1.20 7.57 12.81
CA ASN A 139 -1.37 8.96 12.35
C ASN A 139 -0.15 9.84 12.66
N SER A 140 0.72 9.41 13.58
CA SER A 140 1.90 10.16 13.98
C SER A 140 2.85 10.47 12.81
N LEU A 141 2.84 9.66 11.74
CA LEU A 141 3.64 9.84 10.53
C LEU A 141 3.03 10.79 9.49
N ASN A 142 1.82 11.31 9.69
CA ASN A 142 1.21 12.24 8.74
C ASN A 142 2.14 13.45 8.48
N PRO A 143 2.35 13.87 7.21
CA PRO A 143 3.14 15.05 6.89
C PRO A 143 2.63 16.29 7.62
N ARG A 144 3.54 17.10 8.16
CA ARG A 144 3.23 18.32 8.92
C ARG A 144 3.80 19.55 8.23
N ASP A 145 3.11 20.67 8.42
CA ASP A 145 3.62 21.96 7.97
C ASP A 145 4.86 22.34 8.78
N ARG A 146 5.76 23.12 8.17
CA ARG A 146 6.94 23.64 8.84
C ARG A 146 6.52 24.76 9.79
N ASN A 147 6.14 24.41 11.02
CA ASN A 147 6.06 25.41 12.08
C ASN A 147 7.48 25.74 12.55
N VAL A 148 8.24 26.47 11.73
CA VAL A 148 9.53 27.05 12.11
C VAL A 148 9.25 28.13 13.14
N LYS A 149 9.13 27.74 14.41
CA LYS A 149 9.42 28.68 15.49
C LYS A 149 10.93 28.77 15.60
N GLU A 150 11.46 29.99 15.69
CA GLU A 150 12.86 30.21 16.05
C GLU A 150 13.20 29.36 17.28
N GLY A 151 14.19 28.46 17.14
CA GLY A 151 14.63 27.55 18.20
C GLY A 151 14.22 26.08 18.08
N TRP A 152 13.55 25.63 17.02
CA TRP A 152 13.24 24.21 16.81
C TRP A 152 14.51 23.40 16.52
N ASN A 153 14.91 22.52 17.45
CA ASN A 153 16.08 21.65 17.36
C ASN A 153 15.67 20.17 17.46
N LEU A 154 16.10 19.32 16.50
CA LEU A 154 15.77 17.89 16.43
C LEU A 154 16.69 16.98 17.26
N VAL A 155 17.73 17.51 17.92
CA VAL A 155 18.68 16.71 18.72
C VAL A 155 17.98 15.81 19.76
N PRO A 156 16.98 16.27 20.54
CA PRO A 156 16.28 15.42 21.49
C PRO A 156 15.59 14.22 20.83
N GLU A 157 14.93 14.44 19.69
CA GLU A 157 14.28 13.41 18.89
C GLU A 157 15.30 12.42 18.32
N TYR A 158 16.41 12.90 17.74
CA TYR A 158 17.51 12.04 17.29
C TYR A 158 18.08 11.19 18.44
N LYS A 159 18.32 11.78 19.61
CA LYS A 159 18.87 11.07 20.78
C LYS A 159 17.91 10.00 21.29
N ASN A 160 16.62 10.30 21.36
CA ASN A 160 15.61 9.32 21.75
C ASN A 160 15.54 8.15 20.75
N LEU A 161 15.52 8.47 19.46
CA LEU A 161 15.47 7.47 18.40
C LEU A 161 16.73 6.59 18.38
N TRP A 162 17.91 7.19 18.55
CA TRP A 162 19.19 6.48 18.59
C TRP A 162 19.27 5.52 19.77
N ASN A 163 18.83 5.93 20.96
CA ASN A 163 18.80 5.06 22.14
C ASN A 163 17.88 3.85 21.94
N LYS A 164 16.70 4.05 21.32
CA LYS A 164 15.80 2.95 20.97
C LYS A 164 16.42 2.01 19.94
N PHE A 165 16.97 2.57 18.86
CA PHE A 165 17.67 1.81 17.82
C PHE A 165 18.78 0.96 18.42
N LYS A 166 19.69 1.55 19.22
CA LYS A 166 20.80 0.83 19.84
C LYS A 166 20.32 -0.32 20.71
N LYS A 167 19.34 -0.05 21.58
CA LYS A 167 18.75 -1.07 22.47
C LYS A 167 18.14 -2.23 21.69
N GLU A 168 17.42 -1.95 20.62
CA GLU A 168 16.79 -3.00 19.79
C GLU A 168 17.84 -3.76 18.98
N PHE A 169 18.83 -3.06 18.43
CA PHE A 169 19.93 -3.64 17.66
C PHE A 169 20.80 -4.59 18.50
N GLU A 170 21.11 -4.25 19.75
CA GLU A 170 21.87 -5.10 20.68
C GLU A 170 21.19 -6.45 20.97
N THR A 171 19.88 -6.57 20.71
CA THR A 171 19.17 -7.84 20.87
C THR A 171 19.23 -8.75 19.64
N LEU A 172 19.69 -8.24 18.49
CA LEU A 172 19.72 -8.98 17.23
C LEU A 172 20.97 -9.84 17.09
N ASN A 173 20.88 -10.87 16.25
CA ASN A 173 22.07 -11.42 15.62
C ASN A 173 22.50 -10.43 14.51
N SER A 174 23.66 -9.79 14.67
CA SER A 174 24.15 -8.80 13.70
C SER A 174 24.48 -9.40 12.33
N GLU A 175 24.66 -10.72 12.23
CA GLU A 175 24.88 -11.43 10.97
C GLU A 175 23.59 -11.71 10.19
N ASP A 176 22.42 -11.59 10.82
CA ASP A 176 21.12 -11.78 10.16
C ASP A 176 20.71 -10.52 9.38
N PHE A 177 21.06 -10.52 8.11
CA PHE A 177 20.90 -9.38 7.22
C PHE A 177 19.45 -8.88 7.12
N GLU A 178 18.46 -9.77 7.02
CA GLU A 178 17.06 -9.36 6.84
C GLU A 178 16.50 -8.71 8.12
N SER A 179 16.83 -9.24 9.30
CA SER A 179 16.47 -8.60 10.58
C SER A 179 17.14 -7.25 10.77
N VAL A 180 18.42 -7.15 10.42
CA VAL A 180 19.17 -5.88 10.47
C VAL A 180 18.53 -4.86 9.52
N LEU A 181 18.16 -5.26 8.31
CA LEU A 181 17.49 -4.39 7.35
C LEU A 181 16.12 -3.92 7.86
N ALA A 182 15.36 -4.79 8.53
CA ALA A 182 14.08 -4.44 9.15
C ALA A 182 14.23 -3.41 10.28
N VAL A 183 15.24 -3.56 11.16
CA VAL A 183 15.52 -2.56 12.22
C VAL A 183 15.96 -1.23 11.63
N LEU A 184 16.81 -1.23 10.59
CA LEU A 184 17.18 0.00 9.89
C LEU A 184 15.94 0.65 9.24
N ARG A 185 15.05 -0.13 8.61
CA ARG A 185 13.79 0.39 8.07
C ARG A 185 12.94 1.05 9.15
N LYS A 186 12.87 0.46 10.35
CA LYS A 186 12.12 1.02 11.48
C LYS A 186 12.68 2.35 11.96
N TYR A 187 14.00 2.49 12.06
CA TYR A 187 14.63 3.64 12.72
C TYR A 187 15.20 4.72 11.80
N THR A 188 15.42 4.43 10.52
CA THR A 188 16.11 5.37 9.60
C THR A 188 15.24 5.87 8.44
N SER A 189 14.01 5.40 8.30
CA SER A 189 13.08 5.83 7.23
C SER A 189 12.56 7.27 7.36
N THR A 190 12.63 7.87 8.55
CA THR A 190 12.20 9.26 8.81
C THR A 190 13.37 10.24 8.92
N ILE A 191 14.60 9.76 8.74
CA ILE A 191 15.83 10.54 8.83
C ILE A 191 16.25 10.98 7.42
N PRO A 192 16.58 12.27 7.17
CA PRO A 192 17.09 12.68 5.87
C PRO A 192 18.54 12.22 5.65
N ALA A 193 18.83 11.65 4.48
CA ALA A 193 20.16 11.16 4.11
C ALA A 193 21.19 12.29 3.91
N ALA A 194 20.75 13.44 3.40
CA ALA A 194 21.55 14.63 3.17
C ALA A 194 20.71 15.91 3.44
N VAL A 195 21.37 16.99 3.86
CA VAL A 195 20.70 18.27 4.23
C VAL A 195 21.56 19.49 3.89
N TYR A 196 22.86 19.46 4.20
CA TYR A 196 23.67 20.69 4.26
C TYR A 196 23.74 21.46 2.93
N THR A 197 23.85 20.75 1.82
CA THR A 197 23.93 21.30 0.45
C THR A 197 22.94 20.60 -0.49
N SER A 198 21.96 19.90 0.06
CA SER A 198 21.03 19.09 -0.72
C SER A 198 19.63 19.16 -0.13
N GLU A 199 18.63 19.06 -0.99
CA GLU A 199 17.25 18.88 -0.55
C GLU A 199 17.13 17.61 0.31
N SER A 200 16.33 17.70 1.37
CA SER A 200 16.19 16.66 2.39
C SER A 200 15.01 15.72 2.11
N ASP A 201 14.83 15.28 0.85
CA ASP A 201 13.66 14.50 0.41
C ASP A 201 13.90 12.98 0.28
N ILE A 202 15.12 12.52 0.61
CA ILE A 202 15.52 11.12 0.55
C ILE A 202 15.82 10.60 1.95
N SER A 203 15.18 9.49 2.31
CA SER A 203 15.37 8.86 3.61
C SER A 203 16.75 8.20 3.71
N LEU A 204 17.31 8.16 4.92
CA LEU A 204 18.56 7.46 5.19
C LEU A 204 18.40 5.97 4.87
N TYR A 205 17.26 5.36 5.21
CA TYR A 205 16.97 3.97 4.86
C TYR A 205 17.08 3.70 3.35
N ASP A 206 16.41 4.51 2.51
CA ASP A 206 16.41 4.31 1.05
C ASP A 206 17.83 4.50 0.47
N HIS A 207 18.59 5.49 0.96
CA HIS A 207 20.00 5.70 0.57
C HIS A 207 20.89 4.51 0.93
N LEU A 208 20.76 3.97 2.14
CA LEU A 208 21.51 2.79 2.59
C LEU A 208 21.14 1.55 1.76
N LYS A 209 19.83 1.30 1.58
CA LYS A 209 19.31 0.17 0.78
C LYS A 209 19.84 0.21 -0.65
N THR A 210 19.72 1.34 -1.33
CA THR A 210 20.15 1.49 -2.74
C THR A 210 21.67 1.43 -2.88
N THR A 211 22.43 1.99 -1.94
CA THR A 211 23.90 1.87 -1.92
C THR A 211 24.33 0.42 -1.80
N THR A 212 23.74 -0.35 -0.89
CA THR A 212 24.00 -1.80 -0.75
C THR A 212 23.64 -2.57 -2.01
N ALA A 213 22.48 -2.33 -2.60
CA ALA A 213 22.06 -2.98 -3.84
C ALA A 213 23.04 -2.72 -5.00
N ILE A 214 23.55 -1.49 -5.12
CA ILE A 214 24.54 -1.10 -6.12
C ILE A 214 25.89 -1.75 -5.83
N ALA A 215 26.33 -1.78 -4.57
CA ALA A 215 27.58 -2.42 -4.16
C ALA A 215 27.57 -3.93 -4.46
N ASN A 216 26.45 -4.61 -4.16
CA ASN A 216 26.24 -6.02 -4.48
C ASN A 216 26.41 -6.28 -5.99
N CYS A 217 25.77 -5.45 -6.82
CA CYS A 217 25.88 -5.57 -8.27
C CYS A 217 27.32 -5.36 -8.76
N ARG A 218 28.06 -4.39 -8.21
CA ARG A 218 29.45 -4.13 -8.59
C ARG A 218 30.34 -5.32 -8.24
N TYR A 219 30.17 -5.90 -7.05
CA TYR A 219 30.94 -7.05 -6.62
C TYR A 219 30.71 -8.25 -7.52
N LEU A 220 29.45 -8.62 -7.77
CA LEU A 220 29.12 -9.77 -8.62
C LEU A 220 29.56 -9.56 -10.07
N PHE A 221 29.38 -8.35 -10.62
CA PHE A 221 29.90 -8.00 -11.94
C PHE A 221 31.43 -8.14 -12.00
N SER A 222 32.14 -7.74 -10.93
CA SER A 222 33.62 -7.82 -10.87
C SER A 222 34.17 -9.24 -10.95
N LYS A 223 33.35 -10.26 -10.65
CA LYS A 223 33.74 -11.68 -10.75
C LYS A 223 33.75 -12.20 -12.19
N GLU A 224 33.00 -11.56 -13.09
CA GLU A 224 32.96 -11.91 -14.51
C GLU A 224 33.76 -10.92 -15.39
N GLU A 225 33.72 -9.63 -15.06
CA GLU A 225 34.26 -8.55 -15.88
C GLU A 225 35.02 -7.52 -15.02
N LYS A 226 36.08 -6.92 -15.55
CA LYS A 226 36.85 -5.92 -14.80
C LYS A 226 36.08 -4.61 -14.64
N LEU A 227 36.03 -4.08 -13.41
CA LEU A 227 35.43 -2.78 -13.13
C LEU A 227 36.33 -1.63 -13.62
N HIS A 228 35.74 -0.68 -14.33
CA HIS A 228 36.39 0.54 -14.76
C HIS A 228 36.06 1.68 -13.77
N GLN A 229 36.94 2.67 -13.66
CA GLN A 229 36.68 3.85 -12.83
C GLN A 229 35.64 4.80 -13.42
N LYS A 230 35.41 4.76 -14.74
CA LYS A 230 34.44 5.62 -15.42
C LYS A 230 33.01 5.17 -15.15
N ASN A 231 32.09 6.14 -15.05
CA ASN A 231 30.68 5.89 -14.74
C ASN A 231 29.88 5.35 -15.95
N ASN A 232 30.45 5.34 -17.15
CA ASN A 232 29.79 4.95 -18.39
C ASN A 232 29.78 3.43 -18.66
N GLN A 233 30.47 2.63 -17.83
CA GLN A 233 30.42 1.18 -17.94
C GLN A 233 29.04 0.67 -17.52
N LYS A 234 28.40 -0.15 -18.36
CA LYS A 234 27.11 -0.76 -18.08
C LYS A 234 27.26 -1.91 -17.10
N VAL A 235 27.48 -1.58 -15.83
CA VAL A 235 27.69 -2.53 -14.73
C VAL A 235 26.36 -3.13 -14.26
N TYR A 236 25.25 -2.40 -14.44
CA TYR A 236 23.96 -2.75 -13.86
C TYR A 236 22.96 -3.13 -14.95
N LYS A 237 21.95 -3.90 -14.57
CA LYS A 237 20.80 -4.24 -15.41
C LYS A 237 19.55 -4.03 -14.58
N ILE A 238 18.62 -3.25 -15.11
CA ILE A 238 17.31 -3.04 -14.47
C ILE A 238 16.33 -4.02 -15.11
N ILE A 239 15.69 -4.82 -14.26
CA ILE A 239 14.72 -5.85 -14.63
C ILE A 239 13.34 -5.38 -14.18
N ASN A 240 12.38 -5.33 -15.10
CA ASN A 240 10.99 -5.05 -14.80
C ASN A 240 10.12 -6.25 -15.15
N GLY A 241 9.32 -6.70 -14.19
CA GLY A 241 8.26 -7.67 -14.38
C GLY A 241 6.87 -7.04 -14.23
N ASP A 242 5.92 -7.45 -15.06
CA ASP A 242 4.51 -7.01 -14.98
C ASP A 242 3.59 -8.19 -15.34
N ILE A 243 2.78 -8.62 -14.36
CA ILE A 243 1.75 -9.64 -14.55
C ILE A 243 0.51 -8.98 -15.17
N SER A 244 0.23 -9.30 -16.43
CA SER A 244 -0.95 -8.86 -17.16
C SER A 244 -2.13 -9.82 -16.90
N GLY A 245 -3.36 -9.28 -16.86
CA GLY A 245 -4.60 -10.07 -16.72
C GLY A 245 -5.18 -10.12 -15.30
N ILE A 246 -4.59 -9.40 -14.35
CA ILE A 246 -4.94 -9.41 -12.91
C ILE A 246 -6.43 -9.19 -12.66
N GLN A 247 -7.01 -8.11 -13.20
CA GLN A 247 -8.42 -7.78 -12.94
C GLN A 247 -9.36 -8.88 -13.44
N ASN A 248 -9.15 -9.34 -14.68
CA ASN A 248 -9.92 -10.43 -15.26
C ASN A 248 -9.82 -11.69 -14.39
N PHE A 249 -8.61 -12.08 -13.98
CA PHE A 249 -8.38 -13.24 -13.13
C PHE A 249 -9.09 -13.13 -11.77
N ILE A 250 -8.99 -11.99 -11.09
CA ILE A 250 -9.60 -11.79 -9.77
C ILE A 250 -11.13 -11.93 -9.87
N TYR A 251 -11.76 -11.20 -10.80
CA TYR A 251 -13.21 -11.11 -10.88
C TYR A 251 -13.88 -12.19 -11.74
N ARG A 252 -13.11 -13.06 -12.41
CA ARG A 252 -13.68 -14.13 -13.26
C ARG A 252 -14.60 -15.04 -12.47
N VAL A 253 -15.82 -15.18 -12.98
CA VAL A 253 -16.78 -16.19 -12.55
C VAL A 253 -17.47 -16.73 -13.79
N ASN A 254 -17.30 -18.03 -14.06
CA ASN A 254 -17.86 -18.68 -15.25
C ASN A 254 -19.40 -18.84 -15.14
N SER A 255 -19.87 -19.32 -13.98
CA SER A 255 -21.29 -19.51 -13.67
C SER A 255 -21.62 -18.85 -12.31
N PRO A 256 -22.06 -17.57 -12.29
CA PRO A 256 -22.34 -16.83 -11.06
C PRO A 256 -23.45 -17.42 -10.18
N GLU A 257 -24.38 -18.17 -10.78
CA GLU A 257 -25.50 -18.83 -10.11
C GLU A 257 -25.04 -20.05 -9.30
N ASP A 258 -23.99 -20.73 -9.77
CA ASP A 258 -23.46 -21.98 -9.21
C ASP A 258 -22.26 -21.76 -8.27
N ALA A 259 -21.72 -20.53 -8.20
CA ALA A 259 -20.53 -20.19 -7.41
C ALA A 259 -20.72 -19.20 -6.22
N PRO A 260 -21.90 -19.03 -5.58
CA PRO A 260 -22.06 -17.99 -4.54
C PRO A 260 -21.31 -18.31 -3.24
N SER A 261 -21.22 -19.59 -2.85
CA SER A 261 -20.55 -20.01 -1.61
C SER A 261 -19.04 -19.81 -1.70
N GLY A 262 -18.43 -19.21 -0.67
CA GLY A 262 -16.98 -19.00 -0.61
C GLY A 262 -16.41 -17.89 -1.51
N MET A 263 -17.23 -17.24 -2.34
CA MET A 263 -16.78 -16.24 -3.33
C MET A 263 -15.96 -15.09 -2.74
N SER A 264 -16.38 -14.53 -1.59
CA SER A 264 -15.62 -13.46 -0.93
C SER A 264 -14.20 -13.88 -0.51
N LYS A 265 -14.09 -15.10 0.01
CA LYS A 265 -12.81 -15.71 0.41
C LYS A 265 -11.95 -15.94 -0.83
N ARG A 266 -12.51 -16.49 -1.91
CA ARG A 266 -11.82 -16.67 -3.20
C ARG A 266 -11.35 -15.35 -3.81
N LEU A 267 -12.15 -14.28 -3.79
CA LEU A 267 -11.73 -12.96 -4.28
C LEU A 267 -10.49 -12.47 -3.52
N ARG A 268 -10.51 -12.52 -2.19
CA ARG A 268 -9.36 -12.17 -1.36
C ARG A 268 -8.15 -13.06 -1.67
N GLY A 269 -8.37 -14.37 -1.72
CA GLY A 269 -7.32 -15.34 -1.96
C GLY A 269 -6.68 -15.23 -3.33
N ARG A 270 -7.43 -14.94 -4.40
CA ARG A 270 -6.89 -14.66 -5.73
C ARG A 270 -6.03 -13.40 -5.75
N SER A 271 -6.49 -12.33 -5.11
CA SER A 271 -5.71 -11.10 -5.01
C SER A 271 -4.41 -11.33 -4.24
N LEU A 272 -4.49 -12.07 -3.13
CA LEU A 272 -3.33 -12.44 -2.34
C LEU A 272 -2.38 -13.38 -3.09
N TYR A 273 -2.92 -14.37 -3.80
CA TYR A 273 -2.15 -15.30 -4.62
C TYR A 273 -1.27 -14.55 -5.62
N LEU A 274 -1.82 -13.54 -6.30
CA LEU A 274 -1.06 -12.71 -7.23
C LEU A 274 0.02 -11.87 -6.53
N THR A 275 -0.27 -11.32 -5.34
CA THR A 275 0.74 -10.62 -4.53
C THR A 275 1.88 -11.56 -4.14
N LEU A 276 1.58 -12.74 -3.58
CA LEU A 276 2.59 -13.71 -3.16
C LEU A 276 3.37 -14.28 -4.34
N LEU A 277 2.71 -14.53 -5.48
CA LEU A 277 3.38 -14.98 -6.69
C LEU A 277 4.34 -13.92 -7.22
N CYS A 278 3.91 -12.65 -7.27
CA CYS A 278 4.77 -11.54 -7.67
C CYS A 278 6.00 -11.42 -6.75
N GLU A 279 5.80 -11.49 -5.43
CA GLU A 279 6.89 -11.51 -4.45
C GLU A 279 7.81 -12.73 -4.65
N ALA A 280 7.26 -13.93 -4.85
CA ALA A 280 8.01 -15.16 -5.05
C ALA A 280 8.90 -15.09 -6.30
N ILE A 281 8.36 -14.58 -7.42
CA ILE A 281 9.13 -14.39 -8.66
C ILE A 281 10.31 -13.44 -8.42
N ALA A 282 10.06 -12.29 -7.78
CA ALA A 282 11.09 -11.30 -7.51
C ALA A 282 12.18 -11.85 -6.56
N ASN A 283 11.77 -12.55 -5.49
CA ASN A 283 12.69 -13.19 -4.55
C ASN A 283 13.50 -14.30 -5.24
N LYS A 284 12.89 -15.11 -6.11
CA LYS A 284 13.60 -16.16 -6.85
C LYS A 284 14.69 -15.59 -7.75
N ILE A 285 14.40 -14.52 -8.50
CA ILE A 285 15.40 -13.84 -9.34
C ILE A 285 16.58 -13.35 -8.50
N VAL A 286 16.30 -12.74 -7.34
CA VAL A 286 17.32 -12.21 -6.42
C VAL A 286 18.17 -13.35 -5.82
N LEU A 287 17.53 -14.41 -5.32
CA LEU A 287 18.22 -15.56 -4.73
C LEU A 287 19.11 -16.27 -5.76
N ASP A 288 18.62 -16.54 -6.97
CA ASP A 288 19.40 -17.21 -8.01
C ASP A 288 20.61 -16.37 -8.47
N LEU A 289 20.52 -15.05 -8.33
CA LEU A 289 21.62 -14.11 -8.58
C LEU A 289 22.58 -13.94 -7.40
N ASN A 290 22.36 -14.60 -6.26
CA ASN A 290 23.08 -14.38 -5.00
C ASN A 290 22.99 -12.93 -4.50
N LEU A 291 21.85 -12.28 -4.74
CA LEU A 291 21.51 -10.96 -4.24
C LEU A 291 20.62 -11.08 -2.98
N ASP A 292 20.31 -9.95 -2.35
CA ASP A 292 19.42 -9.86 -1.19
C ASP A 292 18.24 -8.89 -1.43
N SER A 293 17.37 -8.75 -0.42
CA SER A 293 16.15 -7.96 -0.54
C SER A 293 16.37 -6.47 -0.84
N THR A 294 17.58 -5.93 -0.65
CA THR A 294 17.91 -4.55 -1.04
C THR A 294 17.86 -4.33 -2.56
N ASN A 295 18.13 -5.38 -3.35
CA ASN A 295 18.12 -5.34 -4.80
C ASN A 295 16.70 -5.30 -5.41
N ILE A 296 15.66 -5.57 -4.61
CA ILE A 296 14.26 -5.35 -5.00
C ILE A 296 13.91 -3.88 -4.74
N LEU A 297 13.92 -3.08 -5.80
CA LEU A 297 13.61 -1.65 -5.71
C LEU A 297 12.10 -1.42 -5.49
N PHE A 298 11.26 -2.24 -6.14
CA PHE A 298 9.81 -2.19 -6.03
C PHE A 298 9.22 -3.59 -6.25
N CYS A 299 8.17 -3.93 -5.50
CA CYS A 299 7.35 -5.13 -5.74
C CYS A 299 5.94 -4.89 -5.17
N GLY A 300 4.93 -4.81 -6.03
CA GLY A 300 3.54 -4.54 -5.64
C GLY A 300 2.61 -4.43 -6.85
N GLY A 301 1.31 -4.68 -6.67
CA GLY A 301 0.31 -4.58 -7.74
C GLY A 301 0.60 -5.48 -8.96
N GLY A 302 1.26 -6.62 -8.75
CA GLY A 302 1.70 -7.53 -9.81
C GLY A 302 2.85 -7.02 -10.67
N ARG A 303 3.57 -5.99 -10.21
CA ARG A 303 4.77 -5.45 -10.85
C ARG A 303 5.96 -5.49 -9.92
N PHE A 304 7.15 -5.65 -10.47
CA PHE A 304 8.39 -5.53 -9.70
C PHE A 304 9.52 -4.92 -10.53
N THR A 305 10.45 -4.28 -9.84
CA THR A 305 11.66 -3.65 -10.40
C THR A 305 12.85 -4.12 -9.58
N ILE A 306 13.85 -4.71 -10.23
CA ILE A 306 15.08 -5.22 -9.61
C ILE A 306 16.29 -4.56 -10.25
N ILE A 307 17.28 -4.16 -9.44
CA ILE A 307 18.62 -3.82 -9.90
C ILE A 307 19.55 -5.01 -9.72
N ALA A 308 20.13 -5.48 -10.82
CA ALA A 308 20.95 -6.68 -10.90
C ALA A 308 22.31 -6.38 -11.56
N PRO A 309 23.33 -7.23 -11.39
CA PRO A 309 24.57 -7.12 -12.15
C PRO A 309 24.31 -7.40 -13.64
N ASN A 310 24.96 -6.64 -14.53
CA ASN A 310 24.86 -6.86 -15.98
C ASN A 310 25.79 -7.98 -16.44
N THR A 311 25.44 -9.22 -16.14
CA THR A 311 26.22 -10.43 -16.47
C THR A 311 25.46 -11.38 -17.38
N LYS A 312 26.16 -12.40 -17.90
CA LYS A 312 25.52 -13.47 -18.69
C LYS A 312 24.56 -14.29 -17.84
N LYS A 313 24.96 -14.60 -16.59
CA LYS A 313 24.12 -15.28 -15.61
C LYS A 313 22.76 -14.57 -15.42
N THR A 314 22.76 -13.24 -15.38
CA THR A 314 21.52 -12.45 -15.29
C THR A 314 20.61 -12.63 -16.50
N ASP A 315 21.15 -12.67 -17.73
CA ASP A 315 20.33 -12.92 -18.93
C ASP A 315 19.76 -14.33 -18.97
N GLU A 316 20.49 -15.32 -18.49
CA GLU A 316 20.05 -16.72 -18.41
C GLU A 316 18.88 -16.88 -17.44
N ILE A 317 19.01 -16.35 -16.21
CA ILE A 317 17.96 -16.41 -15.19
C ILE A 317 16.68 -15.70 -15.66
N ILE A 318 16.79 -14.53 -16.30
CA ILE A 318 15.62 -13.82 -16.84
C ILE A 318 14.88 -14.68 -17.86
N ARG A 319 15.60 -15.31 -18.81
CA ARG A 319 14.97 -16.16 -19.83
C ARG A 319 14.33 -17.41 -19.23
N GLU A 320 15.00 -18.02 -18.26
CA GLU A 320 14.49 -19.21 -17.58
C GLU A 320 13.19 -18.91 -16.82
N ILE A 321 13.17 -17.83 -16.04
CA ILE A 321 12.00 -17.40 -15.28
C ILE A 321 10.84 -16.99 -16.20
N ASP A 322 11.11 -16.22 -17.26
CA ASP A 322 10.10 -15.84 -18.27
C ASP A 322 9.43 -17.09 -18.87
N PHE A 323 10.23 -18.07 -19.28
CA PHE A 323 9.73 -19.31 -19.88
C PHE A 323 8.92 -20.14 -18.88
N LYS A 324 9.47 -20.42 -17.69
CA LYS A 324 8.81 -21.26 -16.69
C LYS A 324 7.49 -20.67 -16.19
N ILE A 325 7.46 -19.36 -15.92
CA ILE A 325 6.24 -18.69 -15.43
C ILE A 325 5.17 -18.65 -16.51
N ASN A 326 5.52 -18.32 -17.75
CA ASN A 326 4.52 -18.24 -18.82
C ASN A 326 4.02 -19.63 -19.22
N GLU A 327 4.86 -20.68 -19.18
CA GLU A 327 4.41 -22.06 -19.31
C GLU A 327 3.43 -22.45 -18.18
N PHE A 328 3.77 -22.10 -16.94
CA PHE A 328 2.92 -22.31 -15.77
C PHE A 328 1.56 -21.61 -15.93
N PHE A 329 1.54 -20.36 -16.38
CA PHE A 329 0.29 -19.63 -16.62
C PHE A 329 -0.58 -20.21 -17.73
N ILE A 330 0.03 -20.75 -18.80
CA ILE A 330 -0.71 -21.49 -19.82
C ILE A 330 -1.37 -22.71 -19.21
N LYS A 331 -0.59 -23.58 -18.54
CA LYS A 331 -1.08 -24.85 -17.99
C LYS A 331 -2.12 -24.66 -16.89
N LYS A 332 -1.91 -23.69 -16.00
CA LYS A 332 -2.69 -23.56 -14.76
C LYS A 332 -3.88 -22.61 -14.89
N PHE A 333 -3.74 -21.58 -15.72
CA PHE A 333 -4.72 -20.49 -15.81
C PHE A 333 -5.19 -20.24 -17.24
N ASN A 334 -5.04 -21.20 -18.16
CA ASN A 334 -5.52 -21.08 -19.54
C ASN A 334 -5.09 -19.78 -20.22
N ALA A 335 -3.84 -19.37 -19.99
CA ALA A 335 -3.23 -18.16 -20.56
C ALA A 335 -3.93 -16.83 -20.19
N GLU A 336 -4.76 -16.81 -19.13
CA GLU A 336 -5.40 -15.57 -18.64
C GLU A 336 -4.40 -14.60 -18.02
N LEU A 337 -3.35 -15.14 -17.42
CA LEU A 337 -2.25 -14.40 -16.85
C LEU A 337 -1.04 -14.49 -17.78
N TYR A 338 -0.28 -13.40 -17.87
CA TYR A 338 0.96 -13.34 -18.64
C TYR A 338 2.01 -12.53 -17.88
N LEU A 339 3.21 -13.08 -17.73
CA LEU A 339 4.34 -12.33 -17.19
C LEU A 339 5.08 -11.65 -18.35
N ALA A 340 5.03 -10.32 -18.39
CA ALA A 340 5.93 -9.53 -19.21
C ALA A 340 7.21 -9.24 -18.43
N LEU A 341 8.32 -9.90 -18.79
CA LEU A 341 9.62 -9.72 -18.15
C LEU A 341 10.62 -9.09 -19.13
N VAL A 342 11.07 -7.87 -18.83
CA VAL A 342 12.02 -7.13 -19.69
C VAL A 342 13.18 -6.59 -18.87
N SER A 343 14.30 -6.32 -19.53
CA SER A 343 15.44 -5.68 -18.88
C SER A 343 16.18 -4.71 -19.79
N THR A 344 16.96 -3.80 -19.20
CA THR A 344 17.89 -2.93 -19.93
C THR A 344 19.20 -2.78 -19.16
N PRO A 345 20.36 -2.88 -19.83
CA PRO A 345 21.64 -2.58 -19.20
C PRO A 345 21.80 -1.07 -19.01
N VAL A 346 22.34 -0.67 -17.86
CA VAL A 346 22.51 0.72 -17.44
C VAL A 346 23.87 0.95 -16.77
N CYS A 347 24.37 2.17 -16.86
CA CYS A 347 25.61 2.62 -16.24
C CYS A 347 25.35 3.58 -15.07
N GLY A 348 26.40 4.03 -14.39
CA GLY A 348 26.26 4.95 -13.26
C GLY A 348 25.72 6.32 -13.64
N ASP A 349 25.85 6.75 -14.90
CA ASP A 349 25.25 8.01 -15.38
C ASP A 349 23.75 7.86 -15.63
N ASP A 350 23.29 6.69 -16.06
CA ASP A 350 21.86 6.39 -16.26
C ASP A 350 21.07 6.37 -14.94
N LEU A 351 21.70 5.96 -13.82
CA LEU A 351 21.07 5.96 -12.49
C LEU A 351 20.71 7.37 -12.01
N GLY A 352 21.50 8.38 -12.41
CA GLY A 352 21.20 9.79 -12.16
C GLY A 352 20.02 10.31 -12.99
N ASN A 353 19.56 9.59 -14.01
CA ASN A 353 18.39 9.93 -14.82
C ASN A 353 17.44 8.73 -14.97
N PHE A 354 17.02 8.20 -13.83
CA PHE A 354 16.24 6.96 -13.77
C PHE A 354 14.86 7.07 -14.48
N SER A 355 14.28 8.26 -14.59
CA SER A 355 13.07 8.51 -15.39
C SER A 355 13.19 8.03 -16.85
N LYS A 356 14.33 8.31 -17.51
CA LYS A 356 14.58 7.87 -18.89
C LYS A 356 14.67 6.34 -18.97
N VAL A 357 15.28 5.71 -17.97
CA VAL A 357 15.38 4.25 -17.85
C VAL A 357 13.99 3.63 -17.71
N LEU A 358 13.16 4.15 -16.82
CA LEU A 358 11.78 3.67 -16.61
C LEU A 358 10.90 3.88 -17.85
N SER A 359 11.04 5.01 -18.52
CA SER A 359 10.30 5.29 -19.76
C SER A 359 10.65 4.27 -20.85
N LYS A 360 11.95 3.94 -20.99
CA LYS A 360 12.42 2.90 -21.90
C LYS A 360 11.88 1.52 -21.53
N LEU A 361 11.95 1.14 -20.25
CA LEU A 361 11.42 -0.14 -19.77
C LEU A 361 9.91 -0.25 -19.98
N THR A 362 9.16 0.83 -19.78
CA THR A 362 7.71 0.87 -20.03
C THR A 362 7.40 0.64 -21.51
N ALA A 363 8.17 1.24 -22.42
CA ALA A 363 8.03 0.98 -23.85
C ALA A 363 8.32 -0.49 -24.20
N LEU A 364 9.38 -1.08 -23.62
CA LEU A 364 9.72 -2.49 -23.79
C LEU A 364 8.62 -3.43 -23.26
N LEU A 365 8.08 -3.15 -22.08
CA LEU A 365 6.95 -3.90 -21.50
C LEU A 365 5.73 -3.86 -22.42
N ASN A 366 5.37 -2.67 -22.92
CA ASN A 366 4.22 -2.52 -23.81
C ASN A 366 4.40 -3.28 -25.12
N GLU A 367 5.62 -3.30 -25.67
CA GLU A 367 5.91 -4.09 -26.87
C GLU A 367 5.85 -5.59 -26.58
N ASN A 368 6.47 -6.05 -25.49
CA ASN A 368 6.43 -7.44 -25.06
C ASN A 368 4.97 -7.94 -24.86
N LYS A 369 4.10 -7.12 -24.25
CA LYS A 369 2.67 -7.42 -24.07
C LYS A 369 1.86 -7.51 -25.36
N LYS A 370 2.37 -7.05 -26.51
CA LYS A 370 1.74 -7.27 -27.82
C LYS A 370 2.05 -8.65 -28.40
N HIS A 371 3.14 -9.28 -27.95
CA HIS A 371 3.64 -10.58 -28.42
C HIS A 371 3.52 -11.65 -27.33
N LYS A 372 2.41 -11.65 -26.59
CA LYS A 372 2.20 -12.58 -25.46
C LYS A 372 2.42 -14.02 -25.90
N PHE A 373 3.17 -14.76 -25.08
CA PHE A 373 3.45 -16.18 -25.27
C PHE A 373 4.12 -16.56 -26.60
N HIS A 374 4.83 -15.64 -27.25
CA HIS A 374 5.57 -15.93 -28.49
C HIS A 374 6.54 -17.13 -28.34
N ASN A 375 7.09 -17.34 -27.15
CA ASN A 375 7.99 -18.46 -26.84
C ASN A 375 7.24 -19.80 -26.56
N HIS A 376 5.91 -19.78 -26.52
CA HIS A 376 5.07 -20.94 -26.16
C HIS A 376 3.92 -21.19 -27.16
N LEU A 377 4.04 -20.73 -28.41
CA LEU A 377 2.97 -20.86 -29.41
C LEU A 377 2.53 -22.32 -29.62
N ALA A 378 3.46 -23.27 -29.55
CA ALA A 378 3.15 -24.70 -29.66
C ALA A 378 2.23 -25.20 -28.52
N ASN A 379 2.37 -24.64 -27.31
CA ASN A 379 1.51 -25.00 -26.18
C ASN A 379 0.11 -24.39 -26.31
N ILE A 380 0.02 -23.18 -26.85
CA ILE A 380 -1.25 -22.44 -26.99
C ILE A 380 -2.11 -22.97 -28.13
N PHE A 381 -1.49 -23.24 -29.28
CA PHE A 381 -2.20 -23.74 -30.46
C PHE A 381 -2.28 -25.27 -30.49
N LYS A 382 -2.16 -25.91 -29.33
CA LYS A 382 -2.39 -27.35 -29.21
C LYS A 382 -3.88 -27.61 -29.44
N ILE A 383 -4.17 -28.39 -30.47
CA ILE A 383 -5.55 -28.84 -30.76
C ILE A 383 -5.87 -29.96 -29.76
N GLU A 384 -6.98 -29.82 -29.05
CA GLU A 384 -7.52 -30.86 -28.18
C GLU A 384 -8.49 -31.73 -29.00
N ASP A 385 -8.32 -33.05 -28.92
CA ASP A 385 -9.10 -34.02 -29.70
C ASP A 385 -10.50 -34.28 -29.09
N GLU A 386 -10.71 -33.94 -27.81
CA GLU A 386 -11.95 -34.15 -27.05
C GLU A 386 -12.42 -32.84 -26.38
N VAL A 387 -13.73 -32.59 -26.43
CA VAL A 387 -14.35 -31.44 -25.75
C VAL A 387 -14.65 -31.83 -24.31
N ASN A 388 -14.02 -31.17 -23.34
CA ASN A 388 -14.36 -31.34 -21.94
C ASN A 388 -15.60 -30.51 -21.58
N TYR A 389 -16.67 -31.18 -21.14
CA TYR A 389 -17.92 -30.56 -20.71
C TYR A 389 -17.98 -30.32 -19.18
N GLU A 390 -17.03 -30.83 -18.40
CA GLU A 390 -16.97 -30.67 -16.95
C GLU A 390 -16.00 -29.56 -16.57
N VAL A 391 -16.54 -28.34 -16.47
CA VAL A 391 -15.78 -27.13 -16.19
C VAL A 391 -16.17 -26.50 -14.85
N CYS A 392 -15.18 -25.95 -14.17
CA CYS A 392 -15.34 -25.24 -12.91
C CYS A 392 -16.25 -24.02 -13.08
N ALA A 393 -17.29 -23.91 -12.25
CA ALA A 393 -18.18 -22.74 -12.22
C ALA A 393 -17.46 -21.41 -11.90
N VAL A 394 -16.27 -21.43 -11.31
CA VAL A 394 -15.53 -20.20 -10.96
C VAL A 394 -14.56 -19.80 -12.07
N CYS A 395 -13.63 -20.68 -12.47
CA CYS A 395 -12.56 -20.36 -13.41
C CYS A 395 -12.72 -20.98 -14.80
N GLY A 396 -13.70 -21.86 -15.02
CA GLY A 396 -13.87 -22.53 -16.31
C GLY A 396 -12.78 -23.55 -16.67
N ASN A 397 -11.82 -23.83 -15.79
CA ASN A 397 -10.88 -24.95 -15.95
C ASN A 397 -11.58 -26.28 -15.70
N GLU A 398 -11.00 -27.38 -16.15
CA GLU A 398 -11.51 -28.73 -15.87
C GLU A 398 -11.71 -28.94 -14.37
N ALA A 399 -12.88 -29.47 -14.00
CA ALA A 399 -13.23 -29.80 -12.62
C ALA A 399 -14.20 -30.97 -12.58
N PRO A 400 -14.23 -31.74 -11.48
CA PRO A 400 -15.28 -32.74 -11.27
C PRO A 400 -16.66 -32.11 -11.35
N ARG A 401 -17.65 -32.87 -11.84
CA ARG A 401 -19.05 -32.47 -11.83
C ARG A 401 -19.50 -32.01 -10.44
N ASP A 402 -20.15 -30.85 -10.38
CA ASP A 402 -20.70 -30.23 -9.17
C ASP A 402 -19.67 -29.80 -8.08
N ASP A 403 -18.38 -29.64 -8.43
CA ASP A 403 -17.35 -29.10 -7.52
C ASP A 403 -16.47 -28.02 -8.19
N PHE A 404 -15.65 -27.34 -7.40
CA PHE A 404 -14.62 -26.41 -7.88
C PHE A 404 -13.30 -27.13 -8.13
N CYS A 405 -12.48 -26.61 -9.06
CA CYS A 405 -11.14 -27.14 -9.27
C CYS A 405 -10.25 -26.93 -8.03
N SER A 406 -9.18 -27.72 -7.93
CA SER A 406 -8.18 -27.62 -6.84
C SER A 406 -7.68 -26.20 -6.63
N GLU A 407 -7.50 -25.44 -7.70
CA GLU A 407 -7.03 -24.05 -7.62
C GLU A 407 -8.07 -23.09 -7.06
N CYS A 408 -9.35 -23.29 -7.34
CA CYS A 408 -10.38 -22.44 -6.75
C CYS A 408 -10.57 -22.74 -5.26
N HIS A 409 -10.35 -23.99 -4.84
CA HIS A 409 -10.27 -24.37 -3.43
C HIS A 409 -9.03 -23.78 -2.75
N SER A 410 -7.85 -23.89 -3.37
CA SER A 410 -6.61 -23.32 -2.82
C SER A 410 -6.70 -21.80 -2.64
N HIS A 411 -7.26 -21.07 -3.61
CA HIS A 411 -7.55 -19.64 -3.44
C HIS A 411 -8.55 -19.38 -2.31
N GLU A 412 -9.57 -20.22 -2.15
CA GLU A 412 -10.50 -20.05 -1.03
C GLU A 412 -9.79 -20.19 0.32
N ASP A 413 -8.95 -21.22 0.45
CA ASP A 413 -8.23 -21.52 1.68
C ASP A 413 -7.18 -20.47 2.00
N LEU A 414 -6.42 -20.00 1.00
CA LEU A 414 -5.52 -18.86 1.16
C LEU A 414 -6.27 -17.60 1.66
N GLY A 415 -7.46 -17.34 1.11
CA GLY A 415 -8.34 -16.26 1.55
C GLY A 415 -8.87 -16.41 2.98
N LYS A 416 -9.00 -17.65 3.49
CA LYS A 416 -9.31 -17.96 4.89
C LYS A 416 -8.08 -17.81 5.78
N SER A 417 -6.91 -18.28 5.36
CA SER A 417 -5.68 -18.26 6.17
C SER A 417 -5.24 -16.84 6.50
N VAL A 418 -5.28 -15.93 5.52
CA VAL A 418 -4.89 -14.53 5.72
C VAL A 418 -5.84 -13.74 6.62
N ALA A 419 -7.11 -14.15 6.72
CA ALA A 419 -8.14 -13.41 7.46
C ALA A 419 -7.75 -13.24 8.93
N ASN A 420 -7.53 -11.98 9.35
CA ASN A 420 -7.06 -11.61 10.68
C ASN A 420 -5.75 -12.30 11.12
N ALA A 421 -4.91 -12.72 10.16
CA ALA A 421 -3.57 -13.22 10.45
C ALA A 421 -2.70 -12.13 11.09
N LYS A 422 -1.81 -12.55 12.01
CA LYS A 422 -0.85 -11.68 12.70
C LYS A 422 0.59 -11.89 12.24
N TYR A 423 0.86 -13.01 11.58
CA TYR A 423 2.18 -13.39 11.10
C TYR A 423 2.07 -13.90 9.66
N LEU A 424 3.02 -13.48 8.83
CA LEU A 424 3.34 -14.08 7.54
C LEU A 424 4.71 -14.72 7.67
N ILE A 425 4.81 -16.00 7.33
CA ILE A 425 6.06 -16.76 7.34
C ILE A 425 6.41 -17.05 5.89
N LYS A 426 7.56 -16.57 5.43
CA LYS A 426 8.17 -16.98 4.16
C LYS A 426 9.18 -18.09 4.45
N TYR A 427 9.25 -19.10 3.59
CA TYR A 427 10.31 -20.10 3.65
C TYR A 427 10.87 -20.39 2.26
N VAL A 428 12.13 -20.82 2.22
CA VAL A 428 12.79 -21.26 0.99
C VAL A 428 13.14 -22.73 1.13
N SER A 429 12.60 -23.57 0.24
CA SER A 429 12.77 -25.02 0.26
C SER A 429 12.49 -25.62 -1.12
N ASN A 430 13.21 -26.69 -1.46
CA ASN A 430 12.97 -27.47 -2.68
C ASN A 430 11.69 -28.31 -2.63
N GLU A 431 11.11 -28.47 -1.44
CA GLU A 431 9.86 -29.21 -1.23
C GLU A 431 8.86 -28.35 -0.45
N GLU A 432 7.58 -28.53 -0.78
CA GLU A 432 6.47 -27.92 -0.05
C GLU A 432 6.38 -28.51 1.36
N ILE A 433 6.30 -27.65 2.39
CA ILE A 433 5.95 -28.13 3.73
C ILE A 433 4.43 -28.35 3.81
N PRO A 434 3.94 -29.44 4.45
CA PRO A 434 2.51 -29.78 4.48
C PRO A 434 1.58 -28.69 5.00
N GLU A 435 2.08 -27.79 5.85
CA GLU A 435 1.31 -26.69 6.43
C GLU A 435 1.20 -25.45 5.52
N SER A 436 1.78 -25.47 4.31
CA SER A 436 1.86 -24.31 3.41
C SER A 436 0.50 -23.79 2.96
N ASP A 437 0.34 -22.47 2.95
CA ASP A 437 -0.83 -21.82 2.35
C ASP A 437 -0.59 -21.46 0.87
N PHE A 438 0.67 -21.37 0.47
CA PHE A 438 1.12 -21.09 -0.89
C PHE A 438 2.51 -21.70 -1.10
N TYR A 439 2.71 -22.38 -2.22
CA TYR A 439 4.02 -22.83 -2.68
C TYR A 439 4.04 -22.96 -4.21
N ILE A 440 5.20 -22.71 -4.82
CA ILE A 440 5.43 -22.93 -6.25
C ILE A 440 6.77 -23.65 -6.42
N ASP A 441 6.71 -24.90 -6.86
CA ASP A 441 7.86 -25.82 -6.92
C ASP A 441 9.09 -25.22 -7.58
N PHE A 442 8.99 -24.72 -8.81
CA PHE A 442 10.17 -24.21 -9.52
C PHE A 442 10.68 -22.84 -9.00
N LEU A 443 9.93 -22.19 -8.10
CA LEU A 443 10.38 -21.00 -7.38
C LEU A 443 11.04 -21.35 -6.04
N ASN A 444 10.83 -22.56 -5.50
CA ASN A 444 11.32 -23.01 -4.19
C ASN A 444 10.93 -22.07 -3.03
N ILE A 445 9.81 -21.35 -3.15
CA ILE A 445 9.37 -20.34 -2.16
C ILE A 445 7.94 -20.65 -1.75
N GLY A 446 7.70 -20.69 -0.44
CA GLY A 446 6.36 -20.82 0.12
C GLY A 446 6.05 -19.81 1.22
N TYR A 447 4.75 -19.68 1.50
CA TYR A 447 4.21 -18.74 2.47
C TYR A 447 3.15 -19.38 3.36
N LEU A 448 3.10 -18.93 4.62
CA LEU A 448 2.11 -19.34 5.61
C LEU A 448 1.59 -18.15 6.40
N PHE A 449 0.33 -18.22 6.83
CA PHE A 449 -0.30 -17.24 7.70
C PHE A 449 -0.67 -17.86 9.04
N LYS A 450 -0.29 -17.19 10.15
CA LYS A 450 -0.66 -17.61 11.50
C LYS A 450 -1.30 -16.46 12.28
N ARG A 451 -2.24 -16.81 13.17
CA ARG A 451 -3.01 -15.85 13.98
C ARG A 451 -2.43 -15.60 15.36
N ASN A 452 -1.60 -16.52 15.84
CA ASN A 452 -1.02 -16.46 17.17
C ASN A 452 0.45 -16.89 17.13
N LYS A 453 1.19 -16.45 18.15
CA LYS A 453 2.62 -16.66 18.31
C LYS A 453 2.97 -18.14 18.52
N THR A 454 2.14 -18.88 19.27
CA THR A 454 2.37 -20.29 19.61
C THR A 454 2.43 -21.18 18.37
N ASP A 455 1.55 -20.95 17.39
CA ASP A 455 1.53 -21.73 16.15
C ASP A 455 2.75 -21.42 15.26
N VAL A 456 3.28 -20.19 15.32
CA VAL A 456 4.53 -19.82 14.62
C VAL A 456 5.71 -20.58 15.23
N ILE A 457 5.85 -20.56 16.55
CA ILE A 457 6.95 -21.24 17.25
C ILE A 457 6.94 -22.74 16.93
N LYS A 458 5.77 -23.40 17.08
CA LYS A 458 5.62 -24.83 16.77
C LYS A 458 5.98 -25.18 15.34
N LEU A 459 5.66 -24.32 14.38
CA LEU A 459 5.97 -24.54 12.97
C LEU A 459 7.49 -24.44 12.72
N VAL A 460 8.09 -23.35 13.17
CA VAL A 460 9.48 -23.01 12.85
C VAL A 460 10.46 -23.92 13.60
N ASP A 461 10.13 -24.30 14.84
CA ASP A 461 10.93 -25.27 15.62
C ASP A 461 10.72 -26.72 15.15
N LYS A 462 9.71 -27.01 14.31
CA LYS A 462 9.53 -28.35 13.71
C LYS A 462 10.51 -28.59 12.57
N TYR A 463 10.93 -27.56 11.85
CA TYR A 463 11.73 -27.66 10.62
C TYR A 463 13.07 -26.91 10.75
N TYR A 464 14.03 -27.48 11.48
CA TYR A 464 15.32 -26.83 11.76
C TYR A 464 16.21 -26.58 10.53
N ASP A 465 16.05 -27.35 9.45
CA ASP A 465 16.89 -27.27 8.26
C ASP A 465 16.37 -26.28 7.19
N ILE A 466 15.27 -25.57 7.49
CA ILE A 466 14.63 -24.63 6.56
C ILE A 466 14.88 -23.20 7.03
N ASP A 467 15.25 -22.34 6.07
CA ASP A 467 15.37 -20.90 6.29
C ASP A 467 13.98 -20.24 6.30
N PHE A 468 13.65 -19.59 7.40
CA PHE A 468 12.39 -18.87 7.58
C PHE A 468 12.61 -17.36 7.69
N THR A 469 11.67 -16.58 7.14
CA THR A 469 11.50 -15.16 7.47
C THR A 469 10.13 -14.97 8.09
N ILE A 470 10.08 -14.54 9.36
CA ILE A 470 8.85 -14.28 10.10
C ILE A 470 8.55 -12.78 10.04
N SER A 471 7.54 -12.40 9.25
CA SER A 471 7.03 -11.03 9.19
C SER A 471 5.85 -10.86 10.15
N LYS A 472 5.97 -10.01 11.17
CA LYS A 472 4.83 -9.59 12.00
C LYS A 472 3.96 -8.61 11.23
N LEU A 473 2.66 -8.88 11.15
CA LEU A 473 1.71 -8.10 10.35
C LEU A 473 1.13 -6.95 11.17
N ASN A 474 1.19 -5.73 10.63
CA ASN A 474 0.64 -4.50 11.21
C ASN A 474 1.14 -4.17 12.63
N ASP A 475 2.30 -4.68 13.03
CA ASP A 475 2.99 -4.34 14.28
C ASP A 475 4.51 -4.27 14.05
N THR A 476 5.14 -3.18 14.49
CA THR A 476 6.60 -2.95 14.38
C THR A 476 7.39 -3.45 15.59
N ASN A 477 6.72 -4.09 16.56
CA ASN A 477 7.37 -4.87 17.62
C ASN A 477 7.57 -6.32 17.16
N PHE A 478 8.41 -6.54 16.16
CA PHE A 478 8.54 -7.83 15.46
C PHE A 478 9.54 -8.81 16.08
N LEU A 479 10.39 -8.34 17.00
CA LEU A 479 11.36 -9.15 17.72
C LEU A 479 10.79 -9.79 18.99
N ASP A 480 9.53 -9.51 19.34
CA ASP A 480 8.89 -10.02 20.55
C ASP A 480 8.74 -11.55 20.58
N ILE A 481 8.89 -12.22 19.43
CA ILE A 481 8.85 -13.67 19.29
C ILE A 481 10.23 -14.33 19.34
N LYS A 482 11.31 -13.56 19.16
CA LYS A 482 12.67 -14.07 18.96
C LYS A 482 13.13 -15.03 20.06
N ASP A 483 12.96 -14.64 21.33
CA ASP A 483 13.50 -15.41 22.47
C ASP A 483 12.71 -16.70 22.76
N ASP A 484 11.56 -16.89 22.11
CA ASP A 484 10.73 -18.10 22.26
C ASP A 484 10.99 -19.15 21.16
N ILE A 485 11.82 -18.83 20.17
CA ILE A 485 12.15 -19.71 19.04
C ILE A 485 13.50 -20.38 19.28
N SER A 486 13.55 -21.70 19.11
CA SER A 486 14.79 -22.48 19.25
C SER A 486 15.57 -22.59 17.94
N ASN A 487 14.87 -22.53 16.80
CA ASN A 487 15.48 -22.56 15.47
C ASN A 487 16.34 -21.31 15.21
N LYS A 488 17.56 -21.50 14.72
CA LYS A 488 18.51 -20.43 14.42
C LYS A 488 18.43 -19.91 12.98
N ASN A 489 17.79 -20.65 12.07
CA ASN A 489 17.63 -20.30 10.66
C ASN A 489 16.39 -19.43 10.44
N VAL A 490 16.29 -18.36 11.22
CA VAL A 490 15.10 -17.53 11.30
C VAL A 490 15.49 -16.06 11.28
N SER A 491 14.99 -15.36 10.27
CA SER A 491 15.01 -13.90 10.19
C SER A 491 13.67 -13.32 10.63
N PHE A 492 13.70 -12.11 11.18
CA PHE A 492 12.55 -11.40 11.70
C PHE A 492 12.31 -10.12 10.91
N ASP A 493 11.05 -9.87 10.56
CA ASP A 493 10.64 -8.73 9.75
C ASP A 493 9.26 -8.22 10.22
N PHE A 494 8.82 -7.10 9.67
CA PHE A 494 7.44 -6.63 9.81
C PHE A 494 6.89 -6.19 8.47
N LYS A 495 5.60 -6.46 8.23
CA LYS A 495 4.91 -6.04 7.01
C LYS A 495 3.57 -5.39 7.33
N VAL A 496 3.17 -4.47 6.47
CA VAL A 496 1.80 -3.95 6.45
C VAL A 496 0.92 -4.90 5.66
N PHE A 497 -0.31 -5.11 6.12
CA PHE A 497 -1.23 -5.99 5.44
C PHE A 497 -2.69 -5.68 5.78
N ALA A 498 -3.53 -5.49 4.77
CA ALA A 498 -4.95 -5.22 4.97
C ALA A 498 -5.77 -6.53 4.93
N ASN A 499 -6.02 -7.14 6.08
CA ASN A 499 -6.69 -8.45 6.19
C ASN A 499 -7.84 -8.50 7.20
N ASN A 500 -8.44 -7.34 7.54
CA ASN A 500 -9.52 -7.31 8.50
C ASN A 500 -10.78 -8.03 7.98
N VAL A 501 -11.24 -9.01 8.76
CA VAL A 501 -12.51 -9.70 8.57
C VAL A 501 -13.31 -9.61 9.87
N PRO A 502 -14.48 -8.92 9.84
CA PRO A 502 -15.36 -8.83 10.99
C PRO A 502 -15.64 -10.23 11.57
N ASN A 503 -15.41 -10.42 12.86
CA ASN A 503 -15.55 -11.72 13.52
C ASN A 503 -15.94 -11.57 15.00
N ILE A 504 -16.48 -12.63 15.58
CA ILE A 504 -16.81 -12.75 17.01
C ILE A 504 -16.15 -14.01 17.54
N LYS A 505 -15.30 -13.90 18.56
CA LYS A 505 -14.62 -15.05 19.17
C LYS A 505 -13.95 -15.96 18.12
N GLY A 506 -13.40 -15.38 17.05
CA GLY A 506 -12.79 -16.10 15.92
C GLY A 506 -13.76 -16.61 14.84
N LYS A 507 -15.09 -16.54 15.04
CA LYS A 507 -16.10 -16.86 14.01
C LYS A 507 -16.34 -15.65 13.09
N PRO A 508 -16.04 -15.73 11.78
CA PRO A 508 -16.24 -14.62 10.86
C PRO A 508 -17.74 -14.30 10.68
N LEU A 509 -18.07 -13.02 10.53
CA LEU A 509 -19.41 -12.58 10.20
C LEU A 509 -19.71 -12.77 8.72
N TYR A 510 -20.89 -13.30 8.43
CA TYR A 510 -21.43 -13.38 7.08
C TYR A 510 -22.02 -12.04 6.63
N PHE A 511 -22.23 -11.92 5.32
CA PHE A 511 -22.78 -10.71 4.71
C PHE A 511 -24.21 -10.37 5.15
N ASN A 512 -25.05 -11.37 5.46
CA ASN A 512 -26.35 -11.13 6.11
C ASN A 512 -26.20 -10.51 7.51
N HIS A 513 -25.22 -10.93 8.31
CA HIS A 513 -24.94 -10.35 9.63
C HIS A 513 -24.48 -8.90 9.50
N LEU A 514 -23.55 -8.62 8.57
CA LEU A 514 -23.09 -7.25 8.31
C LEU A 514 -24.23 -6.35 7.82
N ALA A 515 -25.11 -6.87 6.97
CA ALA A 515 -26.26 -6.09 6.51
C ALA A 515 -27.25 -5.77 7.65
N GLN A 516 -27.48 -6.70 8.58
CA GLN A 516 -28.28 -6.47 9.79
C GLN A 516 -27.67 -5.41 10.71
N LEU A 517 -26.35 -5.28 10.70
CA LEU A 517 -25.67 -4.20 11.41
C LEU A 517 -25.99 -2.83 10.82
N SER A 518 -26.55 -2.69 9.61
CA SER A 518 -26.90 -1.40 9.01
C SER A 518 -27.97 -0.64 9.77
N LYS A 519 -27.91 0.70 9.75
CA LYS A 519 -28.96 1.54 10.34
C LYS A 519 -30.04 1.80 9.30
N GLY A 520 -31.27 1.53 9.71
CA GLY A 520 -32.42 1.53 8.83
C GLY A 520 -32.46 0.28 7.94
N ALA A 521 -32.37 0.46 6.62
CA ALA A 521 -32.45 -0.64 5.67
C ALA A 521 -31.33 -1.68 5.84
N ASN A 522 -31.72 -2.96 5.89
CA ASN A 522 -30.79 -4.10 5.92
C ASN A 522 -30.13 -4.29 4.52
N LYS A 523 -29.00 -3.61 4.30
CA LYS A 523 -28.29 -3.53 3.01
C LYS A 523 -26.78 -3.54 3.19
N LEU A 524 -26.05 -3.97 2.16
CA LEU A 524 -24.59 -3.88 2.12
C LEU A 524 -24.15 -2.78 1.19
N GLY A 525 -23.08 -2.09 1.57
CA GLY A 525 -22.29 -1.26 0.67
C GLY A 525 -21.07 -2.06 0.19
N VAL A 526 -20.75 -1.93 -1.09
CA VAL A 526 -19.49 -2.38 -1.67
C VAL A 526 -18.81 -1.15 -2.25
N LEU A 527 -17.62 -0.85 -1.75
CA LEU A 527 -16.82 0.29 -2.15
C LEU A 527 -15.58 -0.19 -2.87
N LYS A 528 -15.33 0.39 -4.04
CA LYS A 528 -14.04 0.32 -4.72
C LYS A 528 -13.42 1.71 -4.82
N MET A 529 -12.12 1.84 -4.56
CA MET A 529 -11.38 3.09 -4.71
C MET A 529 -10.01 2.86 -5.32
N ASP A 530 -9.53 3.82 -6.10
CA ASP A 530 -8.25 3.75 -6.80
C ASP A 530 -7.58 5.12 -6.91
N VAL A 531 -6.24 5.16 -6.79
CA VAL A 531 -5.47 6.41 -6.88
C VAL A 531 -5.48 6.96 -8.30
N ASP A 532 -5.83 8.24 -8.43
CA ASP A 532 -5.92 8.90 -9.72
C ASP A 532 -4.54 9.12 -10.34
N ASN A 533 -4.38 8.72 -11.59
CA ASN A 533 -3.20 8.97 -12.43
C ASN A 533 -1.88 8.38 -11.87
N LEU A 534 -1.91 7.30 -11.10
CA LEU A 534 -0.70 6.76 -10.46
C LEU A 534 0.47 6.54 -11.45
N GLY A 535 0.20 5.95 -12.62
CA GLY A 535 1.23 5.76 -13.66
C GLY A 535 1.86 7.07 -14.15
N ARG A 536 1.08 8.17 -14.21
CA ARG A 536 1.63 9.52 -14.51
C ARG A 536 2.39 10.10 -13.32
N ILE A 537 1.96 9.85 -12.09
CA ILE A 537 2.69 10.29 -10.89
C ILE A 537 4.10 9.69 -10.89
N PHE A 538 4.24 8.37 -11.08
CA PHE A 538 5.55 7.72 -11.11
C PHE A 538 6.44 8.16 -12.28
N SER A 539 5.86 8.44 -13.45
CA SER A 539 6.64 8.78 -14.66
C SER A 539 6.92 10.27 -14.82
N GLN A 540 6.04 11.15 -14.34
CA GLN A 540 6.09 12.59 -14.60
C GLN A 540 6.07 13.46 -13.33
N GLY A 541 5.71 12.90 -12.17
CA GLY A 541 5.48 13.67 -10.94
C GLY A 541 6.69 14.47 -10.47
N PHE A 542 7.90 14.00 -10.77
CA PHE A 542 9.16 14.65 -10.37
C PHE A 542 9.82 15.46 -11.49
N ASN A 543 9.20 15.58 -12.68
CA ASN A 543 9.84 16.23 -13.83
C ASN A 543 10.18 17.71 -13.59
N HIS A 544 9.40 18.39 -12.76
CA HIS A 544 9.63 19.79 -12.40
C HIS A 544 10.92 20.02 -11.61
N LEU A 545 11.48 18.96 -11.00
CA LEU A 545 12.77 18.99 -10.31
C LEU A 545 13.97 18.94 -11.28
N GLY A 546 13.72 18.86 -12.59
CA GLY A 546 14.75 18.84 -13.63
C GLY A 546 15.26 17.44 -13.97
N GLU A 547 16.38 17.38 -14.72
CA GLU A 547 17.03 16.11 -15.04
C GLU A 547 17.52 15.44 -13.74
N GLY A 548 17.04 14.23 -13.47
CA GLY A 548 17.32 13.50 -12.23
C GLY A 548 16.25 13.61 -11.15
N GLY A 549 15.16 14.34 -11.42
CA GLY A 549 14.01 14.44 -10.51
C GLY A 549 13.43 13.08 -10.10
N ALA A 550 13.09 12.19 -11.04
CA ALA A 550 12.59 10.85 -10.70
C ALA A 550 13.77 9.87 -10.53
N SER A 551 14.25 9.73 -9.30
CA SER A 551 15.35 8.84 -8.95
C SER A 551 14.88 7.51 -8.39
N ILE A 552 15.82 6.56 -8.21
CA ILE A 552 15.53 5.24 -7.64
C ILE A 552 14.98 5.39 -6.23
N SER A 553 15.62 6.20 -5.38
CA SER A 553 15.18 6.35 -3.98
C SER A 553 13.83 7.05 -3.90
N ARG A 554 13.57 8.11 -4.67
CA ARG A 554 12.27 8.81 -4.66
C ARG A 554 11.11 7.90 -5.10
N ILE A 555 11.35 7.05 -6.10
CA ILE A 555 10.35 6.07 -6.57
C ILE A 555 10.13 4.97 -5.53
N SER A 556 11.20 4.47 -4.91
CA SER A 556 11.14 3.52 -3.77
C SER A 556 10.31 4.12 -2.63
N SER A 557 10.65 5.33 -2.18
CA SER A 557 9.94 6.02 -1.09
C SER A 557 8.47 6.25 -1.43
N LEU A 558 8.15 6.75 -2.63
CA LEU A 558 6.77 6.97 -3.05
C LEU A 558 5.95 5.68 -3.00
N SER A 559 6.49 4.59 -3.54
CA SER A 559 5.82 3.29 -3.49
C SER A 559 5.61 2.82 -2.06
N PHE A 560 6.64 2.91 -1.22
CA PHE A 560 6.58 2.48 0.16
C PHE A 560 5.50 3.27 0.93
N TYR A 561 5.47 4.59 0.82
CA TYR A 561 4.47 5.41 1.50
C TYR A 561 3.06 5.19 0.96
N MET A 562 2.90 4.81 -0.31
CA MET A 562 1.60 4.45 -0.87
C MET A 562 1.08 3.13 -0.27
N ASP A 563 1.91 2.08 -0.28
CA ASP A 563 1.54 0.79 0.30
C ASP A 563 1.33 0.88 1.83
N LEU A 564 2.14 1.67 2.52
CA LEU A 564 1.96 1.97 3.96
C LEU A 564 0.57 2.56 4.25
N PHE A 565 0.00 3.34 3.33
CA PHE A 565 -1.36 3.86 3.46
C PHE A 565 -2.43 2.79 3.22
N PHE A 566 -2.40 2.16 2.06
CA PHE A 566 -3.44 1.21 1.63
C PHE A 566 -3.42 -0.08 2.45
N SER A 567 -2.25 -0.55 2.86
CA SER A 567 -2.08 -1.82 3.59
C SER A 567 -1.99 -1.62 5.10
N GLY A 568 -1.39 -0.51 5.55
CA GLY A 568 -1.15 -0.24 6.97
C GLY A 568 -2.18 0.70 7.59
N ARG A 569 -2.27 1.94 7.07
CA ARG A 569 -3.07 3.03 7.63
C ARG A 569 -4.58 2.74 7.62
N ILE A 570 -5.04 1.96 6.65
CA ILE A 570 -6.43 1.50 6.60
C ILE A 570 -6.90 0.91 7.93
N ASN A 571 -6.06 0.15 8.62
CA ASN A 571 -6.42 -0.52 9.88
C ASN A 571 -6.85 0.47 10.99
N GLN A 572 -6.39 1.71 10.93
CA GLN A 572 -6.83 2.76 11.86
C GLN A 572 -8.10 3.45 11.41
N ILE A 573 -8.30 3.62 10.11
CA ILE A 573 -9.58 4.13 9.61
C ILE A 573 -10.70 3.15 10.00
N LEU A 574 -10.43 1.84 9.94
CA LEU A 574 -11.35 0.79 10.40
C LEU A 574 -11.73 0.89 11.88
N SER A 575 -10.91 1.51 12.74
CA SER A 575 -11.21 1.62 14.18
C SER A 575 -12.36 2.60 14.46
N GLY A 576 -12.71 3.48 13.51
CA GLY A 576 -13.91 4.31 13.59
C GLY A 576 -15.22 3.56 13.34
N PHE A 577 -15.16 2.36 12.75
CA PHE A 577 -16.33 1.60 12.30
C PHE A 577 -16.44 0.29 13.06
N LYS A 578 -17.06 0.30 14.24
CA LYS A 578 -17.06 -0.84 15.15
C LYS A 578 -18.44 -1.32 15.58
N PHE A 579 -18.50 -2.61 15.90
CA PHE A 579 -19.54 -3.23 16.70
C PHE A 579 -18.93 -3.89 17.94
N TYR A 580 -19.75 -4.13 18.95
CA TYR A 580 -19.34 -4.64 20.25
C TYR A 580 -20.17 -5.86 20.63
N THR A 581 -19.63 -6.69 21.52
CA THR A 581 -20.33 -7.86 22.09
C THR A 581 -20.75 -7.65 23.55
N ASP A 582 -20.25 -6.57 24.17
CA ASP A 582 -20.54 -6.17 25.54
C ASP A 582 -20.64 -4.64 25.57
N THR A 583 -21.60 -4.12 26.32
CA THR A 583 -21.85 -2.69 26.52
C THR A 583 -21.20 -2.15 27.78
N HIS A 584 -20.59 -3.02 28.61
CA HIS A 584 -20.00 -2.66 29.90
C HIS A 584 -20.95 -1.85 30.80
N GLY A 585 -22.26 -2.09 30.69
CA GLY A 585 -23.30 -1.40 31.47
C GLY A 585 -23.86 -0.12 30.83
N HIS A 586 -23.44 0.23 29.61
CA HIS A 586 -23.87 1.42 28.86
C HIS A 586 -24.90 1.11 27.76
N ASP A 587 -25.88 0.24 28.04
CA ASP A 587 -26.86 -0.24 27.05
C ASP A 587 -27.57 0.88 26.28
N GLU A 588 -27.78 2.05 26.90
CA GLU A 588 -28.41 3.23 26.31
C GLU A 588 -27.63 3.83 25.13
N LEU A 589 -26.33 3.57 25.04
CA LEU A 589 -25.46 4.08 23.97
C LEU A 589 -25.46 3.18 22.72
N PHE A 590 -26.10 2.00 22.80
CA PHE A 590 -26.02 0.97 21.77
C PHE A 590 -27.39 0.53 21.25
N ARG A 591 -27.42 0.18 19.97
CA ARG A 591 -28.51 -0.57 19.36
C ARG A 591 -28.16 -2.06 19.41
N LYS A 592 -28.95 -2.81 20.18
CA LYS A 592 -28.88 -4.28 20.26
C LYS A 592 -29.38 -4.93 18.96
N ILE A 593 -28.64 -5.92 18.46
CA ILE A 593 -28.88 -6.65 17.22
C ILE A 593 -28.60 -8.13 17.50
N GLU A 594 -29.55 -9.01 17.22
CA GLU A 594 -29.37 -10.46 17.38
C GLU A 594 -29.08 -11.09 16.01
N ILE A 595 -27.98 -11.84 15.93
CA ILE A 595 -27.55 -12.53 14.72
C ILE A 595 -27.55 -14.04 14.94
N LYS A 596 -27.85 -14.80 13.89
CA LYS A 596 -27.99 -16.25 13.93
C LYS A 596 -27.04 -16.90 12.92
N PHE A 597 -26.17 -17.77 13.40
CA PHE A 597 -25.25 -18.54 12.58
C PHE A 597 -25.90 -19.84 12.05
N ASP A 598 -25.23 -20.46 11.08
CA ASP A 598 -25.68 -21.71 10.44
C ASP A 598 -25.70 -22.90 11.42
N ASP A 599 -24.90 -22.84 12.48
CA ASP A 599 -24.89 -23.81 13.60
C ASP A 599 -26.02 -23.55 14.63
N GLU A 600 -27.01 -22.73 14.26
CA GLU A 600 -28.13 -22.28 15.08
C GLU A 600 -27.73 -21.46 16.33
N SER A 601 -26.44 -21.16 16.50
CA SER A 601 -25.99 -20.29 17.60
C SER A 601 -26.43 -18.85 17.37
N VAL A 602 -26.90 -18.21 18.44
CA VAL A 602 -27.32 -16.80 18.43
C VAL A 602 -26.30 -15.99 19.23
N GLU A 603 -25.81 -14.92 18.62
CA GLU A 603 -24.93 -13.97 19.27
C GLU A 603 -25.59 -12.58 19.27
N THR A 604 -25.37 -11.82 20.33
CA THR A 604 -25.86 -10.45 20.45
C THR A 604 -24.74 -9.48 20.09
N LEU A 605 -25.06 -8.53 19.22
CA LEU A 605 -24.19 -7.44 18.81
C LEU A 605 -24.76 -6.09 19.20
N TYR A 606 -23.86 -5.16 19.48
CA TYR A 606 -24.16 -3.81 19.90
C TYR A 606 -23.50 -2.83 18.94
N ARG A 607 -24.32 -2.04 18.24
CA ARG A 607 -23.83 -0.97 17.36
C ARG A 607 -24.01 0.39 18.03
N PRO A 608 -22.98 1.25 18.09
CA PRO A 608 -23.09 2.56 18.73
C PRO A 608 -24.15 3.43 18.08
N ILE A 609 -24.88 4.19 18.89
CA ILE A 609 -25.88 5.18 18.43
C ILE A 609 -25.28 6.61 18.41
N GLY A 610 -24.15 6.81 19.07
CA GLY A 610 -23.41 8.08 19.12
C GLY A 610 -21.96 7.90 19.54
N LEU A 611 -21.36 8.97 20.06
CA LEU A 611 -20.01 8.94 20.63
C LEU A 611 -19.96 8.05 21.86
N LEU A 612 -18.94 7.20 21.93
CA LEU A 612 -18.68 6.34 23.07
C LEU A 612 -17.59 6.94 23.98
N PRO A 613 -17.55 6.55 25.27
CA PRO A 613 -16.42 6.86 26.14
C PRO A 613 -15.09 6.26 25.64
N ASP A 614 -13.97 6.87 26.03
CA ASP A 614 -12.62 6.50 25.58
C ASP A 614 -12.25 5.03 25.89
N GLU A 615 -12.85 4.42 26.91
CA GLU A 615 -12.60 3.02 27.27
C GLU A 615 -13.00 2.03 26.15
N PHE A 616 -13.93 2.41 25.27
CA PHE A 616 -14.34 1.60 24.12
C PHE A 616 -13.38 1.71 22.93
N GLU A 617 -12.43 2.65 22.95
CA GLU A 617 -11.52 2.91 21.83
C GLU A 617 -10.70 1.66 21.45
N LYS A 618 -10.30 0.85 22.44
CA LYS A 618 -9.54 -0.39 22.23
C LYS A 618 -10.41 -1.65 22.17
N LEU A 619 -11.71 -1.52 22.36
CA LEU A 619 -12.68 -2.62 22.34
C LEU A 619 -13.37 -2.70 20.98
N GLY A 620 -14.17 -3.75 20.79
CA GLY A 620 -15.01 -3.93 19.60
C GLY A 620 -14.25 -4.48 18.39
N SER A 621 -15.00 -4.82 17.36
CA SER A 621 -14.50 -5.35 16.09
C SER A 621 -15.01 -4.50 14.95
N SER A 622 -14.21 -4.35 13.89
CA SER A 622 -14.61 -3.49 12.78
C SER A 622 -15.80 -4.09 12.00
N THR A 623 -16.71 -3.24 11.53
CA THR A 623 -17.83 -3.63 10.66
C THR A 623 -17.43 -3.78 9.19
N ILE A 624 -16.25 -3.28 8.81
CA ILE A 624 -15.77 -3.23 7.44
C ILE A 624 -14.96 -4.50 7.12
N HIS A 625 -15.42 -5.24 6.13
CA HIS A 625 -14.78 -6.44 5.60
C HIS A 625 -13.86 -6.09 4.43
N ILE A 626 -12.56 -6.37 4.56
CA ILE A 626 -11.57 -6.14 3.50
C ILE A 626 -11.52 -7.34 2.57
N ASN A 627 -11.86 -7.13 1.29
CA ASN A 627 -11.62 -8.13 0.24
C ASN A 627 -10.21 -7.98 -0.33
N TYR A 628 -9.79 -6.75 -0.65
CA TYR A 628 -8.42 -6.43 -1.01
C TYR A 628 -8.11 -4.97 -0.67
N SER A 629 -6.87 -4.69 -0.29
CA SER A 629 -6.31 -3.34 -0.22
C SER A 629 -4.80 -3.47 -0.30
N GLY A 630 -4.16 -2.75 -1.21
CA GLY A 630 -2.71 -2.78 -1.36
C GLY A 630 -2.25 -2.07 -2.62
N GLY A 631 -1.04 -1.50 -2.59
CA GLY A 631 -0.60 -0.60 -3.64
C GLY A 631 -1.50 0.64 -3.68
N ASP A 632 -2.41 0.69 -4.65
CA ASP A 632 -3.29 1.82 -4.97
C ASP A 632 -4.79 1.49 -5.08
N ASP A 633 -5.17 0.22 -5.00
CA ASP A 633 -6.57 -0.24 -5.13
C ASP A 633 -7.13 -0.72 -3.78
N LEU A 634 -8.43 -0.55 -3.61
CA LEU A 634 -9.20 -0.86 -2.40
C LEU A 634 -10.55 -1.47 -2.78
N LEU A 635 -10.89 -2.62 -2.20
CA LEU A 635 -12.22 -3.23 -2.27
C LEU A 635 -12.69 -3.68 -0.88
N VAL A 636 -13.72 -3.01 -0.37
CA VAL A 636 -14.30 -3.29 0.95
C VAL A 636 -15.81 -3.44 0.91
N VAL A 637 -16.33 -4.19 1.88
CA VAL A 637 -17.76 -4.52 2.02
C VAL A 637 -18.18 -4.30 3.47
N GLY A 638 -19.40 -3.83 3.71
CA GLY A 638 -19.88 -3.63 5.07
C GLY A 638 -21.33 -3.13 5.11
N PRO A 639 -21.82 -2.74 6.30
CA PRO A 639 -23.07 -2.00 6.41
C PRO A 639 -23.07 -0.81 5.45
N TYR A 640 -24.13 -0.60 4.67
CA TYR A 640 -24.11 0.41 3.61
C TYR A 640 -23.80 1.81 4.13
N ASP A 641 -24.23 2.10 5.36
CA ASP A 641 -24.06 3.38 6.01
C ASP A 641 -22.64 3.58 6.54
N ASP A 642 -22.00 2.53 7.08
CA ASP A 642 -20.58 2.58 7.43
C ASP A 642 -19.71 2.73 6.17
N ILE A 643 -20.05 2.05 5.07
CA ILE A 643 -19.27 2.11 3.81
C ILE A 643 -19.27 3.51 3.20
N ILE A 644 -20.41 4.21 3.21
CA ILE A 644 -20.50 5.58 2.69
C ILE A 644 -19.65 6.55 3.52
N GLN A 645 -19.71 6.43 4.86
CA GLN A 645 -18.89 7.26 5.75
C GLN A 645 -17.40 6.89 5.67
N PHE A 646 -17.09 5.59 5.61
CA PHE A 646 -15.72 5.10 5.43
C PHE A 646 -15.08 5.63 4.15
N ALA A 647 -15.82 5.73 3.04
CA ALA A 647 -15.29 6.32 1.80
C ALA A 647 -14.81 7.78 2.00
N GLN A 648 -15.55 8.57 2.77
CA GLN A 648 -15.18 9.94 3.12
C GLN A 648 -13.92 9.98 3.99
N GLU A 649 -13.93 9.22 5.08
CA GLU A 649 -12.82 9.17 6.04
C GLU A 649 -11.53 8.64 5.40
N PHE A 650 -11.64 7.62 4.55
CA PHE A 650 -10.52 7.07 3.79
C PHE A 650 -9.92 8.13 2.87
N ARG A 651 -10.75 8.84 2.10
CA ARG A 651 -10.32 9.91 1.21
C ARG A 651 -9.67 11.07 1.96
N ASP A 652 -10.23 11.51 3.09
CA ASP A 652 -9.69 12.64 3.84
C ASP A 652 -8.38 12.28 4.56
N ASN A 653 -8.26 11.06 5.07
CA ASN A 653 -6.98 10.54 5.57
C ASN A 653 -5.94 10.42 4.44
N PHE A 654 -6.36 9.96 3.25
CA PHE A 654 -5.47 9.87 2.09
C PHE A 654 -4.96 11.23 1.64
N LYS A 655 -5.83 12.24 1.55
CA LYS A 655 -5.42 13.61 1.22
C LYS A 655 -4.43 14.15 2.24
N THR A 656 -4.67 13.95 3.54
CA THR A 656 -3.75 14.37 4.59
C THR A 656 -2.40 13.66 4.46
N TRP A 657 -2.41 12.35 4.22
CA TRP A 657 -1.23 11.53 4.01
C TRP A 657 -0.42 11.97 2.79
N ALA A 658 -1.10 12.28 1.69
CA ALA A 658 -0.52 12.80 0.45
C ALA A 658 -0.20 14.31 0.54
N ALA A 659 0.11 14.82 1.74
CA ALA A 659 0.48 16.21 2.01
C ALA A 659 -0.55 17.27 1.53
N ASN A 660 -1.82 16.90 1.37
CA ASN A 660 -2.88 17.68 0.72
C ASN A 660 -2.56 18.10 -0.73
N ASN A 661 -1.64 17.39 -1.39
CA ASN A 661 -1.21 17.71 -2.75
C ASN A 661 -2.37 17.57 -3.76
N GLU A 662 -2.67 18.62 -4.51
CA GLU A 662 -3.74 18.61 -5.53
C GLU A 662 -3.48 17.68 -6.72
N SER A 663 -2.23 17.29 -6.97
CA SER A 663 -1.84 16.37 -8.03
C SER A 663 -2.17 14.91 -7.69
N ILE A 664 -2.42 14.62 -6.41
CA ILE A 664 -2.65 13.27 -5.89
C ILE A 664 -4.06 13.21 -5.32
N ASN A 665 -4.94 12.48 -6.01
CA ASN A 665 -6.35 12.31 -5.62
C ASN A 665 -6.74 10.85 -5.71
N ILE A 666 -7.95 10.54 -5.25
CA ILE A 666 -8.51 9.21 -5.26
C ILE A 666 -9.94 9.29 -5.79
N SER A 667 -10.30 8.34 -6.65
CA SER A 667 -11.67 8.18 -7.13
C SER A 667 -12.31 6.95 -6.50
N GLY A 668 -13.63 6.95 -6.37
CA GLY A 668 -14.37 5.86 -5.76
C GLY A 668 -15.69 5.54 -6.47
N GLY A 669 -16.17 4.31 -6.27
CA GLY A 669 -17.47 3.82 -6.68
C GLY A 669 -18.13 3.01 -5.57
N ILE A 670 -19.39 3.32 -5.24
CA ILE A 670 -20.18 2.61 -4.25
C ILE A 670 -21.43 2.01 -4.88
N THR A 671 -21.56 0.69 -4.71
CA THR A 671 -22.77 -0.06 -5.04
C THR A 671 -23.44 -0.57 -3.77
N ILE A 672 -24.78 -0.50 -3.72
CA ILE A 672 -25.57 -0.95 -2.56
C ILE A 672 -26.48 -2.09 -2.95
N VAL A 673 -26.38 -3.21 -2.22
CA VAL A 673 -27.04 -4.48 -2.57
C VAL A 673 -27.76 -5.12 -1.39
N SER A 674 -28.62 -6.10 -1.68
CA SER A 674 -29.18 -6.98 -0.63
C SER A 674 -28.11 -7.94 -0.11
N PRO A 675 -28.23 -8.45 1.14
CA PRO A 675 -27.26 -9.39 1.70
C PRO A 675 -27.12 -10.71 0.94
N LYS A 676 -28.10 -11.08 0.13
CA LYS A 676 -28.09 -12.30 -0.70
C LYS A 676 -27.57 -12.08 -2.12
N PHE A 677 -27.22 -10.84 -2.47
CA PHE A 677 -26.74 -10.52 -3.81
C PHE A 677 -25.30 -11.06 -4.00
N PRO A 678 -24.97 -11.69 -5.14
CA PRO A 678 -23.64 -12.24 -5.37
C PRO A 678 -22.53 -11.17 -5.26
N ILE A 679 -21.55 -11.42 -4.38
CA ILE A 679 -20.53 -10.40 -4.06
C ILE A 679 -19.61 -10.07 -5.24
N GLY A 680 -19.25 -11.05 -6.07
CA GLY A 680 -18.42 -10.84 -7.26
C GLY A 680 -19.10 -9.88 -8.24
N LYS A 681 -20.42 -10.04 -8.45
CA LYS A 681 -21.21 -9.11 -9.27
C LYS A 681 -21.28 -7.72 -8.63
N ALA A 682 -21.41 -7.62 -7.31
CA ALA A 682 -21.39 -6.33 -6.62
C ALA A 682 -20.04 -5.62 -6.72
N ALA A 683 -18.94 -6.36 -6.69
CA ALA A 683 -17.59 -5.82 -6.88
C ALA A 683 -17.39 -5.29 -8.31
N ILE A 684 -17.85 -6.02 -9.33
CA ILE A 684 -17.86 -5.52 -10.73
C ILE A 684 -18.71 -4.25 -10.85
N MET A 685 -19.90 -4.23 -10.26
CA MET A 685 -20.73 -3.02 -10.27
C MET A 685 -20.06 -1.84 -9.55
N ALA A 686 -19.35 -2.08 -8.45
CA ALA A 686 -18.59 -1.02 -7.77
C ALA A 686 -17.41 -0.52 -8.62
N ASP A 687 -16.75 -1.41 -9.37
CA ASP A 687 -15.73 -1.08 -10.36
C ASP A 687 -16.31 -0.23 -11.51
N ASP A 688 -17.47 -0.60 -12.06
CA ASP A 688 -18.17 0.20 -13.06
C ASP A 688 -18.51 1.62 -12.55
N GLU A 689 -18.92 1.75 -11.28
CA GLU A 689 -19.16 3.07 -10.67
C GLU A 689 -17.84 3.85 -10.44
N LEU A 690 -16.73 3.18 -10.13
CA LEU A 690 -15.41 3.80 -10.02
C LEU A 690 -14.92 4.32 -11.38
N GLU A 691 -15.06 3.54 -12.44
CA GLU A 691 -14.65 3.95 -13.78
C GLU A 691 -15.47 5.16 -14.27
N LYS A 692 -16.78 5.23 -13.97
CA LYS A 692 -17.58 6.45 -14.21
C LYS A 692 -17.01 7.68 -13.50
N SER A 693 -16.50 7.53 -12.27
CA SER A 693 -15.84 8.62 -11.53
C SER A 693 -14.56 9.08 -12.23
N LYS A 694 -13.74 8.13 -12.71
CA LYS A 694 -12.48 8.40 -13.40
C LYS A 694 -12.70 9.06 -14.76
N ASP A 695 -13.60 8.51 -15.57
CA ASP A 695 -13.91 9.00 -16.92
C ASP A 695 -14.54 10.39 -16.89
N CYS A 696 -15.35 10.69 -15.87
CA CYS A 696 -15.91 12.02 -15.65
C CYS A 696 -14.92 13.01 -15.01
N GLY A 697 -13.60 12.77 -15.12
CA GLY A 697 -12.54 13.71 -14.76
C GLY A 697 -11.89 13.48 -13.39
N ARG A 698 -11.98 12.28 -12.81
CA ARG A 698 -11.28 11.86 -11.57
C ARG A 698 -11.61 12.73 -10.33
N ASP A 699 -11.00 12.45 -9.17
CA ASP A 699 -11.26 13.13 -7.88
C ASP A 699 -12.76 13.16 -7.53
N LYS A 700 -13.45 12.02 -7.76
CA LYS A 700 -14.90 11.89 -7.67
C LYS A 700 -15.31 10.59 -6.99
N LEU A 701 -16.51 10.61 -6.42
CA LEU A 701 -17.23 9.45 -5.92
C LEU A 701 -18.52 9.27 -6.70
N THR A 702 -18.77 8.07 -7.18
CA THR A 702 -20.07 7.70 -7.73
C THR A 702 -20.83 6.84 -6.72
N VAL A 703 -22.00 7.31 -6.29
CA VAL A 703 -22.83 6.65 -5.28
C VAL A 703 -24.30 6.90 -5.59
N PHE A 704 -25.16 5.90 -5.38
CA PHE A 704 -26.57 5.93 -5.81
C PHE A 704 -26.75 6.28 -7.30
N GLY A 705 -25.76 5.96 -8.14
CA GLY A 705 -25.72 6.32 -9.56
C GLY A 705 -25.70 7.84 -9.82
N GLU A 706 -25.18 8.64 -8.89
CA GLU A 706 -24.81 10.04 -9.13
C GLU A 706 -23.29 10.19 -9.01
N ILE A 707 -22.70 10.90 -9.98
CA ILE A 707 -21.27 11.17 -10.04
C ILE A 707 -21.01 12.52 -9.38
N LEU A 708 -20.28 12.53 -8.27
CA LEU A 708 -20.07 13.69 -7.41
C LEU A 708 -18.59 13.95 -7.19
N SER A 709 -18.17 15.21 -7.23
CA SER A 709 -16.85 15.58 -6.70
C SER A 709 -16.83 15.37 -5.19
N TRP A 710 -15.66 15.14 -4.60
CA TRP A 710 -15.55 15.04 -3.14
C TRP A 710 -15.95 16.36 -2.46
N LYS A 711 -15.23 17.44 -2.80
CA LYS A 711 -15.48 18.79 -2.27
C LYS A 711 -16.34 19.59 -3.25
N SER A 712 -17.11 20.53 -2.71
CA SER A 712 -17.86 21.51 -3.50
C SER A 712 -16.91 22.49 -4.21
N LYS A 713 -17.28 22.90 -5.43
CA LYS A 713 -16.63 24.02 -6.15
C LYS A 713 -17.70 25.04 -6.55
N ASP A 714 -17.31 26.17 -7.12
CA ASP A 714 -18.24 27.28 -7.45
C ASP A 714 -19.46 26.83 -8.27
N ASN A 715 -19.26 25.85 -9.15
CA ASN A 715 -20.26 25.42 -10.11
C ASN A 715 -21.04 24.15 -9.72
N TYR A 716 -20.59 23.40 -8.72
CA TYR A 716 -21.22 22.13 -8.33
C TYR A 716 -21.07 21.81 -6.84
N LYS A 717 -21.99 21.00 -6.32
CA LYS A 717 -21.97 20.55 -4.94
C LYS A 717 -21.31 19.19 -4.82
N GLY A 718 -20.37 19.09 -3.89
CA GLY A 718 -19.61 17.87 -3.63
C GLY A 718 -20.33 16.93 -2.69
N PHE A 719 -19.82 15.71 -2.62
CA PHE A 719 -20.29 14.64 -1.77
C PHE A 719 -20.37 15.08 -0.30
N ASP A 720 -19.33 15.71 0.25
CA ASP A 720 -19.28 16.05 1.68
C ASP A 720 -20.46 16.93 2.12
N GLU A 721 -20.70 18.01 1.38
CA GLU A 721 -21.77 18.98 1.67
C GLU A 721 -23.16 18.35 1.48
N LEU A 722 -23.32 17.46 0.50
CA LEU A 722 -24.57 16.76 0.25
C LEU A 722 -24.83 15.65 1.27
N PHE A 723 -23.79 14.97 1.74
CA PHE A 723 -23.85 13.95 2.76
C PHE A 723 -24.24 14.57 4.11
N GLU A 724 -23.62 15.70 4.48
CA GLU A 724 -24.03 16.51 5.64
C GLU A 724 -25.51 16.93 5.54
N PHE A 725 -25.97 17.35 4.36
CA PHE A 725 -27.39 17.68 4.17
C PHE A 725 -28.30 16.46 4.35
N GLY A 726 -27.88 15.26 3.92
CA GLY A 726 -28.58 14.01 4.20
C GLY A 726 -28.69 13.70 5.70
N ASN A 727 -27.59 13.91 6.45
CA ASN A 727 -27.57 13.76 7.91
C ASN A 727 -28.48 14.78 8.60
N TYR A 728 -28.50 16.02 8.12
CA TYR A 728 -29.40 17.06 8.60
C TYR A 728 -30.88 16.68 8.39
N LEU A 729 -31.25 16.12 7.24
CA LEU A 729 -32.62 15.62 7.00
C LEU A 729 -32.97 14.45 7.93
N GLU A 730 -32.04 13.55 8.23
CA GLU A 730 -32.24 12.48 9.22
C GLU A 730 -32.48 13.06 10.63
N ASP A 731 -31.67 14.03 11.05
CA ASP A 731 -31.78 14.69 12.35
C ASP A 731 -33.11 15.43 12.52
N LEU A 732 -33.54 16.20 11.51
CA LEU A 732 -34.84 16.87 11.53
C LEU A 732 -36.01 15.88 11.65
N TYR A 733 -35.91 14.71 11.01
CA TYR A 733 -36.91 13.66 11.15
C TYR A 733 -36.91 13.09 12.57
N ASN A 734 -35.75 12.76 13.12
CA ASN A 734 -35.62 12.21 14.47
C ASN A 734 -36.16 13.18 15.54
N LYS A 735 -35.95 14.49 15.34
CA LYS A 735 -36.51 15.57 16.16
C LYS A 735 -37.98 15.89 15.86
N LYS A 736 -38.62 15.14 14.96
CA LYS A 736 -40.04 15.27 14.56
C LYS A 736 -40.42 16.60 13.89
N PHE A 737 -39.45 17.33 13.34
CA PHE A 737 -39.70 18.57 12.60
C PHE A 737 -40.21 18.32 11.17
N ILE A 738 -39.84 17.19 10.57
CA ILE A 738 -40.28 16.79 9.23
C ILE A 738 -40.77 15.34 9.23
N SER A 739 -41.66 15.00 8.28
CA SER A 739 -42.15 13.64 8.10
C SER A 739 -41.32 12.85 7.09
N LYS A 740 -41.35 11.51 7.20
CA LYS A 740 -40.76 10.62 6.19
C LYS A 740 -41.34 10.87 4.79
N GLY A 741 -42.63 11.20 4.71
CA GLY A 741 -43.32 11.56 3.46
C GLY A 741 -42.79 12.86 2.83
N PHE A 742 -42.35 13.84 3.64
CA PHE A 742 -41.70 15.04 3.13
C PHE A 742 -40.38 14.69 2.42
N ILE A 743 -39.53 13.88 3.04
CA ILE A 743 -38.24 13.44 2.45
C ILE A 743 -38.46 12.73 1.12
N TYR A 744 -39.37 11.75 1.05
CA TYR A 744 -39.69 11.07 -0.22
C TYR A 744 -40.25 12.02 -1.28
N SER A 745 -40.98 13.06 -0.87
CA SER A 745 -41.53 14.03 -1.82
C SER A 745 -40.44 14.84 -2.54
N LEU A 746 -39.27 15.05 -1.92
CA LEU A 746 -38.15 15.74 -2.55
C LEU A 746 -37.62 14.97 -3.76
N LEU A 747 -37.49 13.64 -3.66
CA LEU A 747 -37.10 12.80 -4.81
C LEU A 747 -38.16 12.80 -5.91
N LYS A 748 -39.45 12.80 -5.54
CA LYS A 748 -40.55 12.91 -6.51
C LYS A 748 -40.53 14.26 -7.22
N ILE A 749 -40.27 15.36 -6.50
CA ILE A 749 -40.12 16.70 -7.06
C ILE A 749 -39.00 16.72 -8.09
N TRP A 750 -37.84 16.15 -7.74
CA TRP A 750 -36.69 16.03 -8.63
C TRP A 750 -36.99 15.23 -9.90
N ASN A 751 -37.58 14.04 -9.76
CA ASN A 751 -37.99 13.18 -10.89
C ASN A 751 -39.09 13.79 -11.77
N SER A 752 -40.03 14.55 -11.18
CA SER A 752 -41.23 15.02 -11.90
C SER A 752 -40.97 16.08 -12.97
N LYS A 753 -39.77 16.67 -12.99
CA LYS A 753 -39.43 17.78 -13.91
C LYS A 753 -38.01 17.76 -14.46
N SER A 754 -37.23 16.71 -14.20
CA SER A 754 -35.94 16.53 -14.88
C SER A 754 -36.20 16.09 -16.33
N LYS A 755 -36.25 17.05 -17.25
CA LYS A 755 -35.91 16.77 -18.67
C LYS A 755 -34.44 16.36 -18.83
N VAL A 756 -33.65 16.47 -17.75
CA VAL A 756 -32.27 16.04 -17.66
C VAL A 756 -32.21 14.52 -17.83
N LYS A 757 -31.79 14.08 -19.01
CA LYS A 757 -31.50 12.67 -19.27
C LYS A 757 -30.40 12.20 -18.30
N GLN A 758 -30.50 10.95 -17.87
CA GLN A 758 -29.34 10.29 -17.27
C GLN A 758 -28.16 10.40 -18.24
N LEU A 759 -26.98 10.64 -17.69
CA LEU A 759 -25.76 10.73 -18.47
C LEU A 759 -25.57 9.42 -19.24
N SER A 760 -25.53 9.49 -20.57
CA SER A 760 -25.39 8.32 -21.45
C SER A 760 -23.96 8.14 -21.97
N ILE A 761 -23.15 9.21 -21.90
CA ILE A 761 -21.73 9.21 -22.28
C ILE A 761 -20.96 9.72 -21.06
N TYR A 762 -20.05 8.90 -20.56
CA TYR A 762 -19.25 9.19 -19.38
C TYR A 762 -17.94 9.83 -19.84
N ASP A 763 -17.92 11.17 -19.81
CA ASP A 763 -16.72 11.97 -20.02
C ASP A 763 -16.87 13.30 -19.26
N GLU A 764 -15.75 13.96 -18.97
CA GLU A 764 -15.74 15.20 -18.19
C GLU A 764 -16.59 16.33 -18.81
N LYS A 765 -16.62 16.46 -20.14
CA LYS A 765 -17.37 17.51 -20.85
C LYS A 765 -18.87 17.25 -20.74
N SER A 766 -19.30 16.02 -21.00
CA SER A 766 -20.69 15.57 -20.90
C SER A 766 -21.20 15.68 -19.47
N TRP A 767 -20.37 15.33 -18.48
CA TRP A 767 -20.69 15.50 -17.06
C TRP A 767 -20.88 16.97 -16.68
N ASN A 768 -19.96 17.84 -17.09
CA ASN A 768 -20.08 19.29 -16.85
C ASN A 768 -21.35 19.89 -17.48
N ASN A 769 -21.70 19.47 -18.70
CA ASN A 769 -22.94 19.89 -19.35
C ASN A 769 -24.18 19.41 -18.59
N ASN A 770 -24.19 18.15 -18.12
CA ASN A 770 -25.29 17.61 -17.33
C ASN A 770 -25.51 18.40 -16.04
N ILE A 771 -24.43 18.77 -15.34
CA ILE A 771 -24.49 19.62 -14.15
C ILE A 771 -25.08 20.99 -14.47
N PHE A 772 -24.65 21.60 -15.58
CA PHE A 772 -25.17 22.90 -16.00
C PHE A 772 -26.69 22.84 -16.24
N GLU A 773 -27.17 21.83 -16.97
CA GLU A 773 -28.60 21.61 -17.21
C GLU A 773 -29.40 21.37 -15.92
N LYS A 774 -28.86 20.57 -14.99
CA LYS A 774 -29.45 20.35 -13.66
C LYS A 774 -29.61 21.66 -12.89
N LYS A 775 -28.61 22.55 -12.94
CA LYS A 775 -28.60 23.86 -12.25
C LYS A 775 -29.54 24.88 -12.89
N SER A 776 -29.64 24.92 -14.22
CA SER A 776 -30.51 25.86 -14.94
C SER A 776 -32.00 25.54 -14.74
N THR A 777 -32.33 24.28 -14.44
CA THR A 777 -33.71 23.83 -14.30
C THR A 777 -34.29 24.16 -12.92
N LYS A 778 -34.95 25.32 -12.77
CA LYS A 778 -35.61 25.74 -11.51
C LYS A 778 -37.09 25.37 -11.42
N ALA A 779 -37.60 24.53 -12.32
CA ALA A 779 -39.02 24.21 -12.41
C ALA A 779 -39.58 23.49 -11.16
N PHE A 780 -38.70 22.98 -10.29
CA PHE A 780 -39.02 22.36 -9.01
C PHE A 780 -39.41 23.35 -7.89
N VAL A 781 -38.99 24.63 -8.00
CA VAL A 781 -39.10 25.61 -6.89
C VAL A 781 -40.54 25.77 -6.39
N PRO A 782 -41.57 25.95 -7.25
CA PRO A 782 -42.95 26.08 -6.77
C PRO A 782 -43.45 24.87 -5.98
N LEU A 783 -43.08 23.65 -6.43
CA LEU A 783 -43.47 22.40 -5.77
C LEU A 783 -42.75 22.23 -4.42
N LEU A 784 -41.47 22.60 -4.37
CA LEU A 784 -40.69 22.62 -3.13
C LEU A 784 -41.31 23.59 -2.12
N MET A 785 -41.59 24.83 -2.52
CA MET A 785 -42.20 25.83 -1.64
C MET A 785 -43.59 25.40 -1.16
N TYR A 786 -44.37 24.73 -2.01
CA TYR A 786 -45.65 24.16 -1.61
C TYR A 786 -45.49 23.07 -0.55
N LYS A 787 -44.53 22.15 -0.72
CA LYS A 787 -44.26 21.09 0.27
C LYS A 787 -43.72 21.63 1.59
N LEU A 788 -42.91 22.68 1.56
CA LEU A 788 -42.36 23.32 2.75
C LEU A 788 -43.44 23.94 3.66
N ARG A 789 -44.64 24.28 3.13
CA ARG A 789 -45.77 24.75 3.95
C ARG A 789 -46.26 23.72 4.97
N LEU A 790 -45.93 22.44 4.78
CA LEU A 790 -46.27 21.36 5.71
C LEU A 790 -45.37 21.37 6.96
N ILE A 791 -44.35 22.22 7.00
CA ILE A 791 -43.44 22.37 8.14
C ILE A 791 -43.95 23.55 8.97
N ASN A 792 -44.28 23.26 10.24
CA ASN A 792 -44.84 24.23 11.16
C ASN A 792 -43.80 25.24 11.67
N ASP A 793 -42.58 24.75 11.94
CA ASP A 793 -41.47 25.57 12.42
C ASP A 793 -40.98 26.50 11.30
N LYS A 794 -41.06 27.81 11.54
CA LYS A 794 -40.74 28.83 10.54
C LYS A 794 -39.26 28.85 10.21
N ASP A 795 -38.39 28.74 11.21
CA ASP A 795 -36.94 28.86 11.01
C ASP A 795 -36.40 27.66 10.23
N ILE A 796 -36.88 26.46 10.58
CA ILE A 796 -36.55 25.23 9.85
C ILE A 796 -37.11 25.28 8.43
N ARG A 797 -38.33 25.78 8.25
CA ARG A 797 -38.93 25.94 6.92
C ARG A 797 -38.12 26.89 6.04
N ASP A 798 -37.69 28.02 6.58
CA ASP A 798 -36.92 29.03 5.85
C ASP A 798 -35.50 28.54 5.54
N ASP A 799 -34.87 27.78 6.46
CA ASP A 799 -33.58 27.13 6.21
C ASP A 799 -33.69 26.03 5.13
N LEU A 800 -34.70 25.16 5.21
CA LEU A 800 -34.96 24.14 4.19
C LEU A 800 -35.37 24.73 2.85
N ALA A 801 -35.97 25.92 2.81
CA ALA A 801 -36.18 26.64 1.55
C ALA A 801 -34.84 27.00 0.90
N LYS A 802 -33.92 27.59 1.67
CA LYS A 802 -32.57 27.97 1.19
C LYS A 802 -31.76 26.74 0.77
N LYS A 803 -31.63 25.75 1.65
CA LYS A 803 -30.88 24.51 1.39
C LYS A 803 -31.55 23.68 0.28
N GLY A 804 -32.87 23.58 0.27
CA GLY A 804 -33.63 22.87 -0.76
C GLY A 804 -33.39 23.47 -2.15
N ILE A 805 -33.43 24.79 -2.31
CA ILE A 805 -33.10 25.44 -3.59
C ILE A 805 -31.65 25.18 -3.99
N LYS A 806 -30.73 25.25 -3.02
CA LYS A 806 -29.29 25.05 -3.24
C LYS A 806 -28.94 23.63 -3.66
N TYR A 807 -29.55 22.62 -3.04
CA TYR A 807 -29.17 21.21 -3.20
C TYR A 807 -30.09 20.40 -4.10
N MET A 808 -31.27 20.92 -4.49
CA MET A 808 -32.21 20.17 -5.33
C MET A 808 -31.59 19.54 -6.58
N PRO A 809 -30.67 20.20 -7.33
CA PRO A 809 -30.06 19.60 -8.51
C PRO A 809 -29.33 18.27 -8.22
N TRP A 810 -28.86 18.07 -6.99
CA TRP A 810 -28.14 16.89 -6.50
C TRP A 810 -28.88 16.14 -5.38
N ILE A 811 -30.20 16.35 -5.25
CA ILE A 811 -30.97 15.88 -4.08
C ILE A 811 -31.01 14.37 -3.92
N LYS A 812 -30.70 13.62 -4.98
CA LYS A 812 -30.76 12.16 -5.00
C LYS A 812 -29.86 11.53 -3.94
N LEU A 813 -28.64 12.05 -3.70
CA LEU A 813 -27.77 11.56 -2.63
C LEU A 813 -28.38 11.81 -1.23
N PRO A 814 -28.66 13.06 -0.81
CA PRO A 814 -29.24 13.34 0.50
C PRO A 814 -30.52 12.54 0.77
N VAL A 815 -31.42 12.49 -0.21
CA VAL A 815 -32.71 11.78 -0.03
C VAL A 815 -32.54 10.28 -0.03
N SER A 816 -31.66 9.70 -0.87
CA SER A 816 -31.41 8.25 -0.86
C SER A 816 -30.79 7.81 0.46
N TRP A 817 -29.82 8.57 0.97
CA TRP A 817 -29.23 8.38 2.30
C TRP A 817 -30.29 8.38 3.39
N SER A 818 -31.01 9.49 3.58
CA SER A 818 -32.01 9.60 4.65
C SER A 818 -33.11 8.55 4.45
N SER A 819 -33.55 8.29 3.23
CA SER A 819 -34.60 7.30 2.96
C SER A 819 -34.22 5.88 3.35
N LEU A 820 -32.96 5.49 3.20
CA LEU A 820 -32.48 4.18 3.65
C LEU A 820 -32.35 4.12 5.16
N ARG A 821 -31.87 5.19 5.80
CA ARG A 821 -31.69 5.30 7.26
C ARG A 821 -33.01 5.26 8.03
N LEU A 822 -34.09 5.72 7.40
CA LEU A 822 -35.43 5.80 7.99
C LEU A 822 -36.33 4.59 7.70
N ARG A 823 -35.85 3.57 6.98
CA ARG A 823 -36.57 2.31 6.78
C ARG A 823 -36.45 1.44 8.02
#